data_AF-A0A8S3ZJ71-F1
#
_entry.id   AF-A0A8S3ZJ71-F1
#
_cell.length_a   1.000
_cell.length_b   1.000
_cell.length_c   1.000
_cell.angle_alpha   90.00
_cell.angle_beta   90.00
_cell.angle_gamma   90.00
#
_symmetry.space_group_name_H-M   'P 1'
#
loop_
_entity.id
_entity.type
_entity.pdbx_description
1 polymer ?
#
loop_
_entity_poly.entity_id
_entity_poly.type
_entity_poly.pdbx_seq_one_letter_code
_entity_poly.pdbx_strand_id
1 'polypeptide(L)'
;MYYFRQYSDAQGGEHKDYEHSVRERANESLDELKNSLEAASHRSGYVGSGDGKSQLTRTVHPRILTWEDEKLRPAQDSSAAIQLRNMLSMHNKTSNVQPEQPRGQEALPSAEEAATLLKNQAVYTSHLEAESRYVKEEMTMLRMKLAEVVEENRMLHQELKTAVVHEILKDGGDLVQFLGTFDDSLVESYSNVMGRHDLKRWQVELERLSKLHTAKANRLETQLQHSKMEVERLEQLVEDLKAQLRMQESIPTHENGLIGGMFVSETERHIAHSTIDKLTKERDELMDHVTSLKSQLKEMVQREEDAYQQMKKGIQLVEQAQLEQTEAFVQKEQVCDELARLRERFEHHIIESQNLIKAERDSARRENQLLIDDLNSKLSELGEHYSLIQARYEKEVRDKATLSAEINELKSQLRTCDREVTVTAESFRSETTNASLQRNSALYESNRLRSELEKLKHEHDQEMIRTKIELDDLRHRLTKAERELINSKEECIHTTSNVQALERELHLAKMARDAIERTRSEDLQIIRKKAQDREEEIKMKMEESEDKHNQYVHEMDSMLLKQNKLIMKLREECKRQALNLEKTVKKYRAGNNKLSQTNAEMSKRMERMVQRVTELEDLADQHSRVHDKMKERLKSLDEQGQNQAVQLVETLTKYSQVCRERHLLAREVEFLRTQLHRANQISPETLRLNSSSKPLVDDILNSLTKDERDGTMPLIPQLRLHAGDLPDKPDAEDLQLIQQP
;
A
#
# COMPACT_ATOMS: atom_id res chain seq x y z
N MET A 1 29.91 -10.18 102.98
CA MET A 1 31.13 -10.75 102.37
C MET A 1 30.87 -10.74 100.86
N TYR A 2 31.74 -10.11 100.07
CA TYR A 2 31.55 -9.83 98.62
C TYR A 2 30.36 -8.90 98.26
N TYR A 3 30.32 -8.25 97.09
CA TYR A 3 31.30 -7.27 96.53
C TYR A 3 30.69 -6.60 95.26
N PHE A 4 31.06 -5.35 94.96
CA PHE A 4 30.80 -4.60 93.70
C PHE A 4 29.31 -4.28 93.38
N ARG A 5 28.97 -3.17 92.73
CA ARG A 5 29.71 -1.90 92.49
C ARG A 5 28.68 -0.77 92.35
N GLN A 6 28.95 0.40 92.92
CA GLN A 6 28.28 1.63 92.46
C GLN A 6 28.94 2.07 91.15
N TYR A 7 28.13 2.55 90.21
CA TYR A 7 28.58 3.35 89.07
C TYR A 7 27.88 4.70 89.16
N SER A 8 28.66 5.74 89.44
CA SER A 8 28.25 7.13 89.35
C SER A 8 28.57 7.68 87.94
N ASP A 9 28.02 8.84 87.63
CA ASP A 9 28.66 9.90 86.83
C ASP A 9 29.24 9.49 85.46
N ALA A 10 28.34 9.25 84.49
CA ALA A 10 28.70 9.17 83.06
C ALA A 10 27.79 9.98 82.11
N GLN A 11 26.58 10.38 82.54
CA GLN A 11 25.57 11.02 81.66
C GLN A 11 25.47 12.56 81.80
N GLY A 12 26.26 13.18 82.70
CA GLY A 12 26.24 14.63 82.92
C GLY A 12 27.02 15.47 81.91
N GLY A 13 27.82 14.84 81.04
CA GLY A 13 28.57 15.49 79.95
C GLY A 13 27.70 15.70 78.73
N GLU A 14 27.28 14.61 78.08
CA GLU A 14 26.52 14.64 76.82
C GLU A 14 25.27 15.53 76.86
N HIS A 15 24.57 15.63 78.00
CA HIS A 15 23.41 16.52 78.14
C HIS A 15 23.80 18.01 78.13
N LYS A 16 24.95 18.38 78.73
CA LYS A 16 25.49 19.74 78.68
C LYS A 16 26.05 20.08 77.30
N ASP A 17 26.72 19.14 76.66
CA ASP A 17 27.26 19.34 75.30
C ASP A 17 26.12 19.45 74.27
N TYR A 18 25.02 18.70 74.47
CA TYR A 18 23.79 18.85 73.69
C TYR A 18 23.11 20.20 73.96
N GLU A 19 22.94 20.61 75.23
CA GLU A 19 22.40 21.94 75.57
C GLU A 19 23.27 23.08 75.04
N HIS A 20 24.60 22.95 75.06
CA HIS A 20 25.53 23.93 74.48
C HIS A 20 25.39 23.97 72.96
N SER A 21 25.40 22.81 72.29
CA SER A 21 25.23 22.71 70.84
C SER A 21 23.85 23.18 70.36
N VAL A 22 22.81 23.08 71.19
CA VAL A 22 21.48 23.67 70.94
C VAL A 22 21.50 25.18 71.18
N ARG A 23 22.21 25.68 72.20
CA ARG A 23 22.39 27.12 72.44
C ARG A 23 23.24 27.80 71.37
N GLU A 24 24.32 27.17 70.90
CA GLU A 24 25.11 27.69 69.78
C GLU A 24 24.28 27.75 68.51
N ARG A 25 23.60 26.66 68.11
CA ARG A 25 22.72 26.72 66.92
C ARG A 25 21.54 27.68 67.08
N ALA A 26 21.06 27.91 68.30
CA ALA A 26 20.07 28.95 68.57
C ALA A 26 20.67 30.36 68.46
N ASN A 27 21.90 30.58 68.91
CA ASN A 27 22.61 31.85 68.80
C ASN A 27 23.03 32.14 67.35
N GLU A 28 23.57 31.16 66.62
CA GLU A 28 23.82 31.23 65.17
C GLU A 28 22.52 31.55 64.42
N SER A 29 21.43 30.84 64.71
CA SER A 29 20.12 31.13 64.12
C SER A 29 19.59 32.51 64.49
N LEU A 30 19.89 33.04 65.68
CA LEU A 30 19.54 34.40 66.11
C LEU A 30 20.40 35.47 65.45
N ASP A 31 21.70 35.23 65.26
CA ASP A 31 22.59 36.14 64.55
C ASP A 31 22.33 36.11 63.02
N GLU A 32 21.95 34.98 62.42
CA GLU A 32 21.41 34.93 61.06
C GLU A 32 20.10 35.74 60.94
N LEU A 33 19.21 35.64 61.94
CA LEU A 33 17.98 36.43 62.02
C LEU A 33 18.27 37.93 62.17
N LYS A 34 19.22 38.29 63.02
CA LYS A 34 19.67 39.65 63.28
C LYS A 34 20.34 40.27 62.06
N ASN A 35 21.27 39.56 61.41
CA ASN A 35 21.87 39.99 60.15
C ASN A 35 20.80 40.17 59.05
N SER A 36 19.78 39.30 59.01
CA SER A 36 18.64 39.43 58.09
C SER A 36 17.76 40.65 58.42
N LEU A 37 17.60 40.99 59.69
CA LEU A 37 16.81 42.14 60.16
C LEU A 37 17.55 43.47 59.96
N GLU A 38 18.85 43.51 60.22
CA GLU A 38 19.73 44.65 59.93
C GLU A 38 19.83 44.89 58.41
N ALA A 39 19.90 43.83 57.60
CA ALA A 39 19.82 43.92 56.13
C ALA A 39 18.47 44.45 55.61
N ALA A 40 17.37 44.26 56.36
CA ALA A 40 16.08 44.88 56.06
C ALA A 40 16.06 46.38 56.42
N SER A 41 16.76 46.77 57.49
CA SER A 41 16.81 48.16 58.01
C SER A 41 17.40 49.18 57.03
N HIS A 42 18.19 48.74 56.04
CA HIS A 42 18.71 49.60 54.98
C HIS A 42 17.79 49.81 53.76
N ARG A 43 16.52 49.37 53.83
CA ARG A 43 15.48 49.71 52.84
C ARG A 43 14.43 50.67 53.41
N SER A 44 14.88 51.85 53.85
CA SER A 44 13.98 52.95 54.22
C SER A 44 13.16 53.38 53.00
N GLY A 45 11.88 53.01 52.99
CA GLY A 45 10.96 53.22 51.87
C GLY A 45 9.52 52.93 52.29
N TYR A 46 8.77 53.98 52.61
CA TYR A 46 7.39 53.92 53.11
C TYR A 46 6.46 53.09 52.19
N VAL A 47 5.93 51.96 52.69
CA VAL A 47 4.86 51.18 52.04
C VAL A 47 3.80 50.82 53.08
N GLY A 48 2.52 50.99 52.71
CA GLY A 48 1.38 50.87 53.63
C GLY A 48 1.03 49.44 54.05
N SER A 49 0.20 49.34 55.10
CA SER A 49 -0.18 48.12 55.84
C SER A 49 -1.10 47.13 55.07
N GLY A 50 -0.82 46.86 53.79
CA GLY A 50 -1.60 45.96 52.94
C GLY A 50 -0.93 44.61 52.64
N ASP A 51 0.39 44.60 52.37
CA ASP A 51 1.03 43.47 51.66
C ASP A 51 1.74 42.43 52.56
N GLY A 52 1.62 42.53 53.89
CA GLY A 52 2.13 41.47 54.78
C GLY A 52 1.30 40.17 54.69
N LYS A 53 0.01 40.28 54.36
CA LYS A 53 -0.95 39.17 54.41
C LYS A 53 -0.87 38.24 53.19
N SER A 54 -0.54 38.80 52.03
CA SER A 54 -0.32 38.10 50.75
C SER A 54 0.94 37.22 50.77
N GLN A 55 2.01 37.71 51.40
CA GLN A 55 3.30 37.02 51.43
C GLN A 55 3.31 35.82 52.41
N LEU A 56 2.68 35.93 53.59
CA LEU A 56 2.51 34.79 54.51
C LEU A 56 1.74 33.61 53.88
N THR A 57 0.69 33.90 53.09
CA THR A 57 -0.06 32.85 52.36
C THR A 57 0.74 32.15 51.26
N ARG A 58 1.97 32.59 50.97
CA ARG A 58 2.86 31.98 49.97
C ARG A 58 3.99 31.14 50.58
N THR A 59 4.34 31.39 51.84
CA THR A 59 5.42 30.67 52.55
C THR A 59 4.91 29.61 53.53
N VAL A 60 3.68 29.74 54.04
CA VAL A 60 3.08 28.77 54.98
C VAL A 60 2.07 27.86 54.27
N HIS A 61 2.29 26.54 54.35
CA HIS A 61 1.37 25.55 53.77
C HIS A 61 -0.03 25.64 54.46
N PRO A 62 -1.17 25.53 53.74
CA PRO A 62 -2.51 25.87 54.27
C PRO A 62 -3.10 25.00 55.40
N ARG A 63 -2.29 24.27 56.17
CA ARG A 63 -2.72 23.25 57.15
C ARG A 63 -2.37 23.57 58.61
N ILE A 64 -1.92 24.80 58.88
CA ILE A 64 -1.42 25.23 60.20
C ILE A 64 -2.35 26.28 60.85
N LEU A 65 -3.18 26.98 60.07
CA LEU A 65 -4.03 28.08 60.55
C LEU A 65 -5.53 27.73 60.69
N THR A 66 -5.90 26.46 60.61
CA THR A 66 -7.27 25.95 60.80
C THR A 66 -7.26 24.69 61.65
N TRP A 67 -7.24 24.86 62.97
CA TRP A 67 -7.33 23.76 63.96
C TRP A 67 -8.58 23.80 64.85
N GLU A 68 -9.44 24.80 64.65
CA GLU A 68 -10.81 24.83 65.17
C GLU A 68 -11.78 24.54 64.00
N ASP A 69 -12.72 23.61 64.24
CA ASP A 69 -13.74 23.09 63.30
C ASP A 69 -13.29 22.58 61.91
N GLU A 70 -12.78 21.33 61.87
CA GLU A 70 -12.80 20.49 60.65
C GLU A 70 -13.36 19.08 60.96
N LYS A 71 -14.65 19.02 61.35
CA LYS A 71 -15.44 17.78 61.21
C LYS A 71 -16.13 17.78 59.85
N LEU A 72 -16.01 16.66 59.12
CA LEU A 72 -16.70 16.34 57.85
C LEU A 72 -16.19 17.04 56.58
N ARG A 73 -15.01 16.63 56.09
CA ARG A 73 -14.73 16.59 54.64
C ARG A 73 -14.12 15.23 54.22
N PRO A 74 -14.47 14.70 53.03
CA PRO A 74 -13.86 13.48 52.50
C PRO A 74 -12.41 13.74 52.08
N ALA A 75 -11.58 12.69 52.14
CA ALA A 75 -10.15 12.80 51.85
C ALA A 75 -9.89 13.25 50.41
N GLN A 76 -9.18 14.37 50.25
CA GLN A 76 -8.39 14.63 49.05
C GLN A 76 -7.00 13.99 49.24
N ASP A 77 -6.57 13.18 48.27
CA ASP A 77 -5.30 12.46 48.34
C ASP A 77 -4.12 13.42 48.47
N SER A 78 -3.36 13.26 49.56
CA SER A 78 -2.19 14.09 49.83
C SER A 78 -1.13 13.93 48.74
N SER A 79 -0.47 15.03 48.37
CA SER A 79 0.62 15.03 47.37
C SER A 79 1.71 13.99 47.67
N ALA A 80 1.97 13.68 48.95
CA ALA A 80 2.89 12.61 49.36
C ALA A 80 2.44 11.20 48.92
N ALA A 81 1.13 10.91 48.94
CA ALA A 81 0.59 9.64 48.44
C ALA A 81 0.71 9.55 46.91
N ILE A 82 0.53 10.67 46.20
CA ILE A 82 0.75 10.76 44.75
C ILE A 82 2.24 10.60 44.41
N GLN A 83 3.15 11.21 45.18
CA GLN A 83 4.60 11.00 45.04
C GLN A 83 5.01 9.56 45.31
N LEU A 84 4.51 8.91 46.37
CA LEU A 84 4.77 7.48 46.62
C LEU A 84 4.21 6.59 45.50
N ARG A 85 3.00 6.86 45.01
CA ARG A 85 2.40 6.13 43.88
C ARG A 85 3.19 6.33 42.58
N ASN A 86 3.78 7.51 42.38
CA ASN A 86 4.68 7.79 41.26
C ASN A 86 6.04 7.09 41.44
N MET A 87 6.64 7.09 42.63
CA MET A 87 7.89 6.36 42.92
C MET A 87 7.74 4.85 42.69
N LEU A 88 6.63 4.27 43.17
CA LEU A 88 6.27 2.87 42.90
C LEU A 88 5.98 2.63 41.42
N SER A 89 5.31 3.58 40.73
CA SER A 89 5.14 3.50 39.27
C SER A 89 6.45 3.63 38.50
N MET A 90 7.48 4.30 39.02
CA MET A 90 8.80 4.38 38.39
C MET A 90 9.56 3.07 38.58
N HIS A 91 9.52 2.48 39.78
CA HIS A 91 10.06 1.13 40.04
C HIS A 91 9.41 0.06 39.14
N ASN A 92 8.08 0.10 38.96
CA ASN A 92 7.37 -0.80 38.06
C ASN A 92 7.59 -0.46 36.56
N LYS A 93 8.02 0.76 36.21
CA LYS A 93 8.43 1.11 34.84
C LYS A 93 9.86 0.64 34.51
N THR A 94 10.71 0.47 35.53
CA THR A 94 12.02 -0.18 35.36
C THR A 94 11.96 -1.71 35.24
N SER A 95 10.79 -2.35 35.43
CA SER A 95 10.62 -3.80 35.19
C SER A 95 10.04 -4.13 33.80
N ASN A 96 10.08 -3.20 32.84
CA ASN A 96 9.57 -3.43 31.48
C ASN A 96 10.62 -4.12 30.58
N VAL A 97 11.04 -5.33 30.98
CA VAL A 97 11.95 -6.19 30.23
C VAL A 97 11.12 -7.08 29.29
N GLN A 98 11.33 -6.97 27.98
CA GLN A 98 10.81 -7.93 27.01
C GLN A 98 11.57 -9.27 27.11
N PRO A 99 10.93 -10.42 26.79
CA PRO A 99 11.47 -11.73 27.12
C PRO A 99 12.59 -12.17 26.16
N GLU A 100 13.83 -11.91 26.52
CA GLU A 100 14.99 -12.60 25.93
C GLU A 100 15.17 -14.00 26.53
N GLN A 101 15.70 -14.92 25.72
CA GLN A 101 15.86 -16.33 26.10
C GLN A 101 17.19 -16.58 26.86
N PRO A 102 17.22 -17.51 27.83
CA PRO A 102 18.33 -17.62 28.77
C PRO A 102 19.57 -18.32 28.19
N ARG A 103 20.75 -17.71 28.37
CA ARG A 103 22.05 -18.40 28.30
C ARG A 103 23.01 -17.83 29.35
N GLY A 104 23.22 -18.60 30.42
CA GLY A 104 24.14 -18.29 31.51
C GLY A 104 23.80 -19.17 32.71
N GLN A 105 24.66 -20.16 33.00
CA GLN A 105 24.41 -21.11 34.08
C GLN A 105 24.98 -20.60 35.40
N GLU A 106 24.23 -19.74 36.08
CA GLU A 106 24.21 -19.83 37.54
C GLU A 106 23.26 -20.98 37.92
N ALA A 107 23.66 -21.82 38.88
CA ALA A 107 22.83 -22.94 39.29
C ALA A 107 21.56 -22.39 39.97
N LEU A 108 20.39 -22.74 39.44
CA LEU A 108 19.13 -22.54 40.15
C LEU A 108 19.28 -23.23 41.52
N PRO A 109 19.01 -22.55 42.65
CA PRO A 109 19.12 -23.18 43.97
C PRO A 109 18.22 -24.41 44.00
N SER A 110 18.74 -25.49 44.58
CA SER A 110 18.01 -26.73 44.81
C SER A 110 16.65 -26.44 45.44
N ALA A 111 15.64 -27.29 45.21
CA ALA A 111 14.31 -27.07 45.79
C ALA A 111 14.35 -26.92 47.33
N GLU A 112 15.34 -27.53 47.99
CA GLU A 112 15.62 -27.42 49.42
C GLU A 112 16.33 -26.09 49.81
N GLU A 113 17.24 -25.60 48.96
CA GLU A 113 17.89 -24.28 49.11
C GLU A 113 16.90 -23.14 48.86
N ALA A 114 16.04 -23.27 47.84
CA ALA A 114 14.94 -22.35 47.57
C ALA A 114 13.90 -22.35 48.70
N ALA A 115 13.55 -23.52 49.24
CA ALA A 115 12.63 -23.62 50.39
C ALA A 115 13.23 -23.02 51.67
N THR A 116 14.53 -23.19 51.93
CA THR A 116 15.20 -22.56 53.07
C THR A 116 15.38 -21.05 52.89
N LEU A 117 15.70 -20.57 51.68
CA LEU A 117 15.69 -19.14 51.35
C LEU A 117 14.31 -18.50 51.55
N LEU A 118 13.23 -19.13 51.05
CA LEU A 118 11.86 -18.65 51.25
C LEU A 118 11.46 -18.66 52.73
N LYS A 119 11.85 -19.69 53.49
CA LYS A 119 11.62 -19.75 54.94
C LYS A 119 12.37 -18.64 55.69
N ASN A 120 13.62 -18.36 55.31
CA ASN A 120 14.43 -17.29 55.89
C ASN A 120 13.86 -15.91 55.54
N GLN A 121 13.38 -15.71 54.30
CA GLN A 121 12.67 -14.50 53.89
C GLN A 121 11.36 -14.33 54.68
N ALA A 122 10.57 -15.38 54.88
CA ALA A 122 9.35 -15.30 55.69
C ALA A 122 9.63 -14.91 57.16
N VAL A 123 10.69 -15.45 57.76
CA VAL A 123 11.14 -15.05 59.10
C VAL A 123 11.60 -13.59 59.13
N TYR A 124 12.36 -13.15 58.13
CA TYR A 124 12.82 -11.76 58.01
C TYR A 124 11.65 -10.77 57.81
N THR A 125 10.68 -11.11 56.96
CA THR A 125 9.43 -10.32 56.80
C THR A 125 8.65 -10.26 58.11
N SER A 126 8.46 -11.38 58.82
CA SER A 126 7.79 -11.40 60.12
C SER A 126 8.52 -10.59 61.20
N HIS A 127 9.85 -10.45 61.10
CA HIS A 127 10.66 -9.61 61.98
C HIS A 127 10.45 -8.12 61.66
N LEU A 128 10.54 -7.72 60.39
CA LEU A 128 10.25 -6.35 59.95
C LEU A 128 8.80 -5.94 60.25
N GLU A 129 7.84 -6.87 60.17
CA GLU A 129 6.45 -6.64 60.57
C GLU A 129 6.28 -6.48 62.10
N ALA A 130 7.16 -7.05 62.91
CA ALA A 130 7.18 -6.84 64.36
C ALA A 130 7.80 -5.47 64.70
N GLU A 131 8.94 -5.12 64.10
CA GLU A 131 9.56 -3.79 64.25
C GLU A 131 8.63 -2.67 63.76
N SER A 132 7.97 -2.87 62.61
CA SER A 132 7.00 -1.91 62.08
C SER A 132 5.73 -1.80 62.93
N ARG A 133 5.41 -2.76 63.81
CA ARG A 133 4.37 -2.63 64.83
C ARG A 133 4.88 -1.87 66.04
N TYR A 134 6.03 -2.27 66.58
CA TYR A 134 6.69 -1.59 67.71
C TYR A 134 6.89 -0.09 67.44
N VAL A 135 7.41 0.29 66.27
CA VAL A 135 7.56 1.71 65.90
C VAL A 135 6.22 2.44 65.80
N LYS A 136 5.13 1.79 65.37
CA LYS A 136 3.79 2.42 65.36
C LYS A 136 3.25 2.60 66.78
N GLU A 137 3.45 1.61 67.65
CA GLU A 137 3.02 1.62 69.05
C GLU A 137 3.77 2.71 69.85
N GLU A 138 5.09 2.80 69.71
CA GLU A 138 5.90 3.90 70.26
C GLU A 138 5.50 5.27 69.69
N MET A 139 5.22 5.39 68.39
CA MET A 139 4.69 6.62 67.81
C MET A 139 3.32 7.01 68.36
N THR A 140 2.46 6.04 68.75
CA THR A 140 1.21 6.36 69.45
C THR A 140 1.45 6.79 70.90
N MET A 141 2.39 6.16 71.61
CA MET A 141 2.76 6.55 72.98
C MET A 141 3.35 7.97 73.03
N LEU A 142 4.28 8.30 72.12
CA LEU A 142 4.86 9.64 72.03
C LEU A 142 3.82 10.71 71.65
N ARG A 143 2.80 10.36 70.84
CA ARG A 143 1.68 11.27 70.56
C ARG A 143 0.79 11.53 71.78
N MET A 144 0.57 10.53 72.63
CA MET A 144 -0.15 10.73 73.90
C MET A 144 0.65 11.63 74.84
N LYS A 145 1.94 11.31 75.07
CA LYS A 145 2.84 12.14 75.89
C LYS A 145 2.96 13.58 75.38
N LEU A 146 3.01 13.79 74.05
CA LEU A 146 3.02 15.12 73.47
C LEU A 146 1.71 15.88 73.70
N ALA A 147 0.56 15.21 73.65
CA ALA A 147 -0.73 15.83 73.97
C ALA A 147 -0.85 16.19 75.46
N GLU A 148 -0.35 15.33 76.35
CA GLU A 148 -0.26 15.58 77.80
C GLU A 148 0.62 16.80 78.08
N VAL A 149 1.84 16.85 77.52
CA VAL A 149 2.76 17.99 77.67
C VAL A 149 2.22 19.28 77.07
N VAL A 150 1.50 19.24 75.93
CA VAL A 150 0.86 20.43 75.34
C VAL A 150 -0.25 20.97 76.25
N GLU A 151 -1.05 20.10 76.87
CA GLU A 151 -2.11 20.52 77.79
C GLU A 151 -1.55 21.04 79.13
N GLU A 152 -0.48 20.42 79.65
CA GLU A 152 0.27 20.94 80.81
C GLU A 152 0.84 22.33 80.53
N ASN A 153 1.47 22.53 79.37
CA ASN A 153 2.02 23.83 78.95
C ASN A 153 0.91 24.88 78.77
N ARG A 154 -0.26 24.47 78.26
CA ARG A 154 -1.46 25.33 78.17
C ARG A 154 -1.96 25.76 79.56
N MET A 155 -1.93 24.87 80.54
CA MET A 155 -2.30 25.16 81.93
C MET A 155 -1.27 26.07 82.61
N LEU A 156 0.03 25.78 82.50
CA LEU A 156 1.11 26.61 83.05
C LEU A 156 1.10 28.04 82.46
N HIS A 157 0.84 28.20 81.16
CA HIS A 157 0.65 29.51 80.55
C HIS A 157 -0.59 30.25 81.08
N GLN A 158 -1.68 29.54 81.37
CA GLN A 158 -2.89 30.12 81.96
C GLN A 158 -2.61 30.59 83.40
N GLU A 159 -1.90 29.78 84.20
CA GLU A 159 -1.50 30.10 85.57
C GLU A 159 -0.54 31.29 85.62
N LEU A 160 0.53 31.28 84.81
CA LEU A 160 1.47 32.39 84.68
C LEU A 160 0.75 33.70 84.29
N LYS A 161 -0.21 33.63 83.36
CA LYS A 161 -1.03 34.78 82.97
C LYS A 161 -1.88 35.30 84.13
N THR A 162 -2.43 34.43 84.98
CA THR A 162 -3.14 34.87 86.19
C THR A 162 -2.22 35.44 87.26
N ALA A 163 -1.01 34.87 87.44
CA ALA A 163 -0.01 35.36 88.38
C ALA A 163 0.48 36.76 88.00
N VAL A 164 0.89 36.97 86.75
CA VAL A 164 1.36 38.27 86.25
C VAL A 164 0.27 39.35 86.36
N VAL A 165 -1.00 39.01 86.06
CA VAL A 165 -2.13 39.95 86.27
C VAL A 165 -2.36 40.26 87.74
N HIS A 166 -2.22 39.28 88.64
CA HIS A 166 -2.34 39.49 90.08
C HIS A 166 -1.21 40.37 90.63
N GLU A 167 0.02 40.16 90.16
CA GLU A 167 1.21 40.88 90.61
C GLU A 167 1.24 42.34 90.10
N ILE A 168 0.86 42.59 88.84
CA ILE A 168 0.67 43.95 88.29
C ILE A 168 -0.41 44.73 89.05
N LEU A 169 -1.49 44.05 89.48
CA LEU A 169 -2.56 44.67 90.29
C LEU A 169 -2.17 44.93 91.75
N LYS A 170 -1.09 44.31 92.22
CA LYS A 170 -0.60 44.39 93.61
C LYS A 170 0.52 45.41 93.77
N ASP A 171 1.47 45.44 92.82
CA ASP A 171 2.71 46.22 92.91
C ASP A 171 2.68 47.47 91.99
N GLY A 172 1.49 47.87 91.52
CA GLY A 172 1.23 49.00 90.61
C GLY A 172 1.56 50.41 91.12
N GLY A 173 2.38 50.53 92.18
CA GLY A 173 2.98 51.78 92.65
C GLY A 173 4.43 51.95 92.17
N ASP A 174 5.28 50.94 92.38
CA ASP A 174 6.74 51.08 92.24
C ASP A 174 7.28 50.75 90.83
N LEU A 175 6.61 49.89 90.06
CA LEU A 175 7.11 49.46 88.75
C LEU A 175 7.23 50.63 87.75
N VAL A 176 6.38 51.65 87.88
CA VAL A 176 6.40 52.88 87.06
C VAL A 176 7.67 53.70 87.29
N GLN A 177 8.25 53.65 88.50
CA GLN A 177 9.46 54.39 88.86
C GLN A 177 10.73 53.75 88.28
N PHE A 178 10.73 52.43 88.06
CA PHE A 178 11.90 51.67 87.60
C PHE A 178 12.06 51.64 86.07
N LEU A 179 10.95 51.66 85.31
CA LEU A 179 10.98 51.60 83.83
C LEU A 179 11.33 52.93 83.12
N GLY A 180 11.53 54.04 83.85
CA GLY A 180 11.76 55.37 83.27
C GLY A 180 13.11 55.58 82.55
N THR A 181 13.90 54.53 82.30
CA THR A 181 15.29 54.63 81.83
C THR A 181 15.68 53.69 80.67
N PHE A 182 14.76 52.90 80.11
CA PHE A 182 15.07 52.02 78.96
C PHE A 182 13.98 52.03 77.86
N ASP A 183 14.37 52.64 76.72
CA ASP A 183 13.92 52.46 75.32
C ASP A 183 12.40 52.51 74.96
N ASP A 184 12.06 53.33 73.97
CA ASP A 184 10.69 53.59 73.48
C ASP A 184 9.98 52.33 72.92
N SER A 185 10.75 51.33 72.51
CA SER A 185 10.30 50.06 71.91
C SER A 185 9.19 49.34 72.70
N LEU A 186 9.22 49.41 74.05
CA LEU A 186 8.22 48.72 74.88
C LEU A 186 6.82 49.36 74.80
N VAL A 187 6.75 50.68 74.60
CA VAL A 187 5.49 51.46 74.60
C VAL A 187 4.63 51.10 73.38
N GLU A 188 5.26 50.82 72.23
CA GLU A 188 4.56 50.43 71.01
C GLU A 188 3.99 49.00 71.09
N SER A 189 4.62 48.12 71.88
CA SER A 189 4.08 46.77 72.16
C SER A 189 2.76 46.83 72.95
N TYR A 190 2.72 47.57 74.07
CA TYR A 190 1.49 47.75 74.85
C TYR A 190 0.38 48.48 74.09
N SER A 191 0.76 49.38 73.17
CA SER A 191 -0.17 50.10 72.28
C SER A 191 -0.90 49.21 71.26
N ASN A 192 -0.49 47.96 71.11
CA ASN A 192 -1.18 46.94 70.32
C ASN A 192 -2.08 46.01 71.15
N VAL A 193 -1.92 45.98 72.49
CA VAL A 193 -2.72 45.15 73.40
C VAL A 193 -3.91 45.91 73.99
N MET A 194 -3.73 47.19 74.37
CA MET A 194 -4.86 48.13 74.54
C MET A 194 -5.09 48.90 73.25
N GLY A 195 -6.31 48.86 72.72
CA GLY A 195 -6.66 49.62 71.53
C GLY A 195 -6.45 51.12 71.72
N ARG A 196 -5.93 51.81 70.69
CA ARG A 196 -5.56 53.25 70.71
C ARG A 196 -6.65 54.22 71.21
N HIS A 197 -7.91 53.80 71.25
CA HIS A 197 -9.01 54.57 71.83
C HIS A 197 -8.99 54.56 73.36
N ASP A 198 -8.72 53.40 73.97
CA ASP A 198 -8.78 53.22 75.42
C ASP A 198 -7.52 53.77 76.10
N LEU A 199 -6.36 53.67 75.44
CA LEU A 199 -5.14 54.34 75.86
C LEU A 199 -5.34 55.87 75.99
N LYS A 200 -6.03 56.49 75.01
CA LYS A 200 -6.42 57.90 75.07
C LYS A 200 -7.44 58.21 76.17
N ARG A 201 -8.41 57.33 76.41
CA ARG A 201 -9.39 57.49 77.50
C ARG A 201 -8.70 57.46 78.88
N TRP A 202 -7.77 56.54 79.08
CA TRP A 202 -6.94 56.47 80.29
C TRP A 202 -6.02 57.69 80.44
N GLN A 203 -5.39 58.15 79.36
CA GLN A 203 -4.53 59.33 79.37
C GLN A 203 -5.28 60.59 79.83
N VAL A 204 -6.52 60.80 79.34
CA VAL A 204 -7.38 61.92 79.77
C VAL A 204 -7.78 61.81 81.25
N GLU A 205 -8.11 60.62 81.73
CA GLU A 205 -8.53 60.43 83.13
C GLU A 205 -7.35 60.55 84.12
N LEU A 206 -6.16 60.10 83.73
CA LEU A 206 -4.91 60.32 84.48
C LEU A 206 -4.56 61.82 84.55
N GLU A 207 -4.73 62.55 83.44
CA GLU A 207 -4.52 63.99 83.40
C GLU A 207 -5.55 64.74 84.29
N ARG A 208 -6.81 64.26 84.32
CA ARG A 208 -7.87 64.77 85.20
C ARG A 208 -7.53 64.55 86.68
N LEU A 209 -7.01 63.38 87.04
CA LEU A 209 -6.54 63.07 88.39
C LEU A 209 -5.34 63.94 88.78
N SER A 210 -4.34 64.08 87.91
CA SER A 210 -3.18 64.96 88.14
C SER A 210 -3.59 66.42 88.43
N LYS A 211 -4.55 66.95 87.66
CA LYS A 211 -5.14 68.28 87.88
C LYS A 211 -5.90 68.39 89.22
N LEU A 212 -6.51 67.32 89.70
CA LEU A 212 -7.15 67.28 91.02
C LEU A 212 -6.12 67.24 92.17
N HIS A 213 -5.06 66.45 92.03
CA HIS A 213 -4.00 66.31 93.05
C HIS A 213 -3.16 67.57 93.18
N THR A 214 -2.80 68.23 92.08
CA THR A 214 -2.12 69.54 92.09
C THR A 214 -2.99 70.63 92.72
N ALA A 215 -4.28 70.69 92.39
CA ALA A 215 -5.22 71.61 93.07
C ALA A 215 -5.31 71.36 94.59
N LYS A 216 -5.23 70.10 95.04
CA LYS A 216 -5.19 69.74 96.47
C LYS A 216 -3.86 70.15 97.13
N ALA A 217 -2.74 69.98 96.45
CA ALA A 217 -1.42 70.40 96.93
C ALA A 217 -1.37 71.93 97.13
N ASN A 218 -1.74 72.71 96.11
CA ASN A 218 -1.74 74.18 96.16
C ASN A 218 -2.63 74.73 97.30
N ARG A 219 -3.74 74.03 97.63
CA ARG A 219 -4.61 74.39 98.76
C ARG A 219 -3.94 74.14 100.12
N LEU A 220 -3.15 73.08 100.27
CA LEU A 220 -2.40 72.81 101.49
C LEU A 220 -1.20 73.76 101.64
N GLU A 221 -0.53 74.08 100.53
CA GLU A 221 0.61 74.99 100.51
C GLU A 221 0.22 76.44 100.83
N THR A 222 -0.91 76.93 100.29
CA THR A 222 -1.47 78.24 100.69
C THR A 222 -1.92 78.27 102.15
N GLN A 223 -2.42 77.16 102.70
CA GLN A 223 -2.75 77.05 104.12
C GLN A 223 -1.50 77.03 105.02
N LEU A 224 -0.41 76.39 104.58
CA LEU A 224 0.90 76.43 105.22
C LEU A 224 1.47 77.87 105.21
N GLN A 225 1.40 78.55 104.07
CA GLN A 225 1.87 79.94 103.93
C GLN A 225 1.16 80.89 104.90
N HIS A 226 -0.16 80.73 105.10
CA HIS A 226 -0.92 81.48 106.09
C HIS A 226 -0.44 81.19 107.53
N SER A 227 -0.13 79.93 107.87
CA SER A 227 0.37 79.61 109.22
C SER A 227 1.74 80.23 109.52
N LYS A 228 2.63 80.35 108.53
CA LYS A 228 3.95 80.99 108.69
C LYS A 228 3.84 82.49 109.00
N MET A 229 3.04 83.22 108.22
CA MET A 229 2.84 84.67 108.42
C MET A 229 2.27 85.00 109.81
N GLU A 230 1.42 84.14 110.37
CA GLU A 230 0.86 84.34 111.72
C GLU A 230 1.89 84.04 112.84
N VAL A 231 2.86 83.14 112.60
CA VAL A 231 4.00 82.94 113.51
C VAL A 231 4.93 84.15 113.49
N GLU A 232 5.33 84.64 112.30
CA GLU A 232 6.17 85.83 112.14
C GLU A 232 5.55 87.06 112.84
N ARG A 233 4.21 87.22 112.74
CA ARG A 233 3.44 88.28 113.41
C ARG A 233 3.47 88.17 114.95
N LEU A 234 3.57 86.97 115.50
CA LEU A 234 3.65 86.73 116.95
C LEU A 234 5.09 86.91 117.48
N GLU A 235 6.11 86.51 116.70
CA GLU A 235 7.52 86.70 117.05
C GLU A 235 7.87 88.19 117.13
N GLN A 236 7.39 89.01 116.19
CA GLN A 236 7.59 90.46 116.19
C GLN A 236 7.06 91.11 117.49
N LEU A 237 5.86 90.70 117.94
CA LEU A 237 5.20 91.24 119.14
C LEU A 237 5.93 90.85 120.45
N VAL A 238 6.69 89.75 120.44
CA VAL A 238 7.53 89.34 121.57
C VAL A 238 8.78 90.20 121.70
N GLU A 239 9.39 90.67 120.60
CA GLU A 239 10.59 91.50 120.67
C GLU A 239 10.29 92.95 121.08
N ASP A 240 9.14 93.50 120.66
CA ASP A 240 8.68 94.84 121.10
C ASP A 240 8.53 94.92 122.63
N LEU A 241 8.06 93.85 123.28
CA LEU A 241 7.96 93.76 124.74
C LEU A 241 9.34 93.71 125.43
N LYS A 242 10.34 93.08 124.80
CA LYS A 242 11.74 93.09 125.31
C LYS A 242 12.42 94.45 125.15
N ALA A 243 11.91 95.36 124.33
CA ALA A 243 12.42 96.72 124.24
C ALA A 243 12.01 97.55 125.48
N GLN A 244 10.75 97.43 125.92
CA GLN A 244 10.20 98.24 127.02
C GLN A 244 10.86 97.95 128.38
N LEU A 245 11.22 96.69 128.66
CA LEU A 245 11.85 96.29 129.92
C LEU A 245 13.24 96.93 130.15
N ARG A 246 13.94 97.35 129.09
CA ARG A 246 15.32 97.86 129.15
C ARG A 246 15.45 99.35 129.53
N MET A 247 14.37 100.00 130.00
CA MET A 247 14.35 101.46 130.26
C MET A 247 14.18 101.89 131.74
N GLN A 248 14.23 100.98 132.74
CA GLN A 248 13.64 101.27 134.07
C GLN A 248 14.57 101.34 135.31
N GLU A 249 15.91 101.36 135.22
CA GLU A 249 16.80 101.19 136.40
C GLU A 249 17.89 102.28 136.58
N SER A 250 17.98 102.98 137.76
CA SER A 250 19.20 103.67 138.32
C SER A 250 19.00 104.56 139.61
N ILE A 251 20.06 104.70 140.48
CA ILE A 251 20.42 105.77 141.52
C ILE A 251 20.30 105.52 143.09
N PRO A 252 21.40 105.71 143.92
CA PRO A 252 21.51 105.71 145.45
C PRO A 252 22.41 106.88 146.07
N THR A 253 22.92 107.11 147.35
CA THR A 253 22.77 106.78 148.84
C THR A 253 23.72 107.66 149.77
N HIS A 254 23.64 107.62 151.16
CA HIS A 254 24.73 107.74 152.24
C HIS A 254 24.69 108.69 153.51
N GLU A 255 25.50 108.40 154.58
CA GLU A 255 25.39 108.82 156.04
C GLU A 255 26.73 109.11 156.87
N ASN A 256 26.71 109.67 158.14
CA ASN A 256 27.91 109.85 159.07
C ASN A 256 27.73 110.30 160.59
N GLY A 257 28.78 110.37 161.47
CA GLY A 257 28.77 110.95 162.89
C GLY A 257 30.02 110.73 163.85
N LEU A 258 30.22 111.50 164.99
CA LEU A 258 31.36 111.37 165.99
C LEU A 258 31.24 112.13 167.40
N ILE A 259 32.18 111.97 168.39
CA ILE A 259 32.18 112.50 169.83
C ILE A 259 33.61 112.69 170.51
N GLY A 260 33.79 113.33 171.72
CA GLY A 260 35.06 113.41 172.55
C GLY A 260 35.05 114.22 173.92
N GLY A 261 36.13 114.24 174.78
CA GLY A 261 36.26 115.03 176.07
C GLY A 261 37.54 114.86 177.00
N MET A 262 37.80 115.74 178.02
CA MET A 262 38.95 115.81 179.02
C MET A 262 38.73 116.89 180.16
N PHE A 263 39.46 117.23 181.28
CA PHE A 263 40.67 116.86 182.13
C PHE A 263 40.48 117.49 183.60
N VAL A 264 41.31 117.82 184.65
CA VAL A 264 42.73 118.13 185.15
C VAL A 264 42.78 117.90 186.74
N SER A 265 43.65 118.28 187.74
CA SER A 265 45.00 118.91 188.07
C SER A 265 45.38 118.72 189.60
N GLU A 266 46.61 119.03 190.14
CA GLU A 266 47.00 119.05 191.63
C GLU A 266 48.34 119.84 191.99
N THR A 267 48.86 119.84 193.26
CA THR A 267 49.77 120.86 193.92
C THR A 267 50.99 120.41 194.84
N GLU A 268 51.02 120.64 196.19
CA GLU A 268 52.18 120.78 197.16
C GLU A 268 53.41 119.78 197.16
N ARG A 269 53.77 119.12 198.32
CA ARG A 269 54.58 117.89 198.51
C ARG A 269 54.12 116.76 197.60
N HIS A 270 52.87 116.88 197.15
CA HIS A 270 52.36 116.35 195.90
C HIS A 270 53.32 116.47 194.71
N ILE A 271 54.32 117.36 194.62
CA ILE A 271 55.33 117.28 193.54
C ILE A 271 56.16 115.98 193.67
N ALA A 272 56.65 115.66 194.88
CA ALA A 272 57.45 114.46 195.10
C ALA A 272 56.59 113.19 195.00
N HIS A 273 55.39 113.19 195.59
CA HIS A 273 54.41 112.10 195.41
C HIS A 273 53.98 111.99 193.94
N SER A 274 53.47 113.04 193.29
CA SER A 274 53.07 113.02 191.88
C SER A 274 54.19 112.60 190.94
N THR A 275 55.46 112.85 191.25
CA THR A 275 56.57 112.32 190.42
C THR A 275 56.71 110.80 190.59
N ILE A 276 56.54 110.28 191.81
CA ILE A 276 56.47 108.83 192.07
C ILE A 276 55.18 108.24 191.46
N ASP A 277 54.03 108.89 191.59
CA ASP A 277 52.74 108.45 191.04
C ASP A 277 52.77 108.44 189.51
N LYS A 278 53.39 109.44 188.88
CA LYS A 278 53.65 109.48 187.43
C LYS A 278 54.54 108.33 187.00
N LEU A 279 55.70 108.13 187.63
CA LEU A 279 56.59 107.01 187.32
C LEU A 279 55.93 105.65 187.59
N THR A 280 55.05 105.55 188.59
CA THR A 280 54.26 104.35 188.89
C THR A 280 53.22 104.10 187.81
N LYS A 281 52.48 105.14 187.39
CA LYS A 281 51.49 105.10 186.31
C LYS A 281 52.11 104.85 184.94
N GLU A 282 53.25 105.46 184.63
CA GLU A 282 54.05 105.18 183.43
C GLU A 282 54.55 103.73 183.44
N ARG A 283 55.01 103.23 184.60
CA ARG A 283 55.36 101.81 184.79
C ARG A 283 54.15 100.90 184.57
N ASP A 284 52.97 101.25 185.08
CA ASP A 284 51.75 100.46 184.91
C ASP A 284 51.25 100.50 183.46
N GLU A 285 51.22 101.67 182.81
CA GLU A 285 50.90 101.83 181.38
C GLU A 285 51.89 101.08 180.47
N LEU A 286 53.17 100.99 180.87
CA LEU A 286 54.17 100.15 180.21
C LEU A 286 53.97 98.65 180.50
N MET A 287 53.52 98.25 181.69
CA MET A 287 53.13 96.87 181.95
C MET A 287 51.86 96.46 181.20
N ASP A 288 50.90 97.37 181.04
CA ASP A 288 49.69 97.19 180.24
C ASP A 288 50.04 97.12 178.73
N HIS A 289 50.96 97.94 178.24
CA HIS A 289 51.51 97.76 176.89
C HIS A 289 52.26 96.44 176.74
N VAL A 290 53.08 96.02 177.72
CA VAL A 290 53.82 94.76 177.66
C VAL A 290 52.89 93.54 177.75
N THR A 291 51.80 93.60 178.51
CA THR A 291 50.80 92.51 178.57
C THR A 291 49.92 92.49 177.33
N SER A 292 49.50 93.65 176.81
CA SER A 292 48.81 93.80 175.53
C SER A 292 49.65 93.26 174.37
N LEU A 293 50.92 93.66 174.25
CA LEU A 293 51.85 93.15 173.23
C LEU A 293 52.14 91.65 173.39
N LYS A 294 52.18 91.12 174.62
CA LYS A 294 52.25 89.67 174.85
C LYS A 294 50.98 88.94 174.40
N SER A 295 49.79 89.53 174.59
CA SER A 295 48.53 88.98 174.09
C SER A 295 48.49 89.00 172.56
N GLN A 296 48.82 90.13 171.95
CA GLN A 296 48.90 90.27 170.49
C GLN A 296 49.93 89.30 169.88
N LEU A 297 51.11 89.15 170.48
CA LEU A 297 52.11 88.17 170.05
C LEU A 297 51.57 86.74 170.15
N LYS A 298 50.87 86.39 171.24
CA LYS A 298 50.23 85.07 171.39
C LYS A 298 49.16 84.83 170.32
N GLU A 299 48.34 85.83 170.00
CA GLU A 299 47.36 85.72 168.92
C GLU A 299 48.01 85.63 167.53
N MET A 300 49.10 86.37 167.28
CA MET A 300 49.85 86.27 166.03
C MET A 300 50.42 84.85 165.85
N VAL A 301 51.03 84.29 166.90
CA VAL A 301 51.53 82.90 166.92
C VAL A 301 50.40 81.89 166.75
N GLN A 302 49.23 82.09 167.38
CA GLN A 302 48.08 81.20 167.17
C GLN A 302 47.56 81.28 165.73
N ARG A 303 47.47 82.48 165.15
CA ARG A 303 47.03 82.68 163.76
C ARG A 303 48.06 82.15 162.75
N GLU A 304 49.35 82.17 163.09
CA GLU A 304 50.43 81.52 162.33
C GLU A 304 50.31 79.99 162.38
N GLU A 305 50.09 79.40 163.56
CA GLU A 305 49.83 77.96 163.72
C GLU A 305 48.55 77.53 163.00
N ASP A 306 47.44 78.28 163.13
CA ASP A 306 46.18 78.01 162.44
C ASP A 306 46.36 78.07 160.92
N ALA A 307 47.09 79.07 160.41
CA ALA A 307 47.42 79.19 158.99
C ALA A 307 48.35 78.07 158.51
N TYR A 308 49.33 77.65 159.33
CA TYR A 308 50.20 76.51 159.04
C TYR A 308 49.41 75.19 158.97
N GLN A 309 48.48 74.94 159.89
CA GLN A 309 47.61 73.77 159.86
C GLN A 309 46.60 73.81 158.70
N GLN A 310 46.12 75.00 158.32
CA GLN A 310 45.29 75.17 157.11
C GLN A 310 46.10 74.90 155.83
N MET A 311 47.30 75.46 155.71
CA MET A 311 48.21 75.23 154.58
C MET A 311 48.58 73.75 154.47
N LYS A 312 48.88 73.08 155.59
CA LYS A 312 49.16 71.65 155.65
C LYS A 312 47.97 70.79 155.15
N LYS A 313 46.75 71.11 155.58
CA LYS A 313 45.53 70.45 155.07
C LYS A 313 45.27 70.74 153.59
N GLY A 314 45.55 71.97 153.14
CA GLY A 314 45.45 72.36 151.74
C GLY A 314 46.42 71.58 150.85
N ILE A 315 47.68 71.45 151.29
CA ILE A 315 48.69 70.60 150.63
C ILE A 315 48.19 69.16 150.55
N GLN A 316 47.75 68.56 151.66
CA GLN A 316 47.23 67.19 151.68
C GLN A 316 46.03 66.96 150.74
N LEU A 317 45.13 67.94 150.60
CA LEU A 317 44.01 67.86 149.66
C LEU A 317 44.46 68.01 148.20
N VAL A 318 45.48 68.83 147.91
CA VAL A 318 46.07 68.95 146.57
C VAL A 318 46.86 67.69 146.21
N GLU A 319 47.63 67.12 147.13
CA GLU A 319 48.33 65.84 146.97
C GLU A 319 47.33 64.71 146.70
N GLN A 320 46.25 64.61 147.47
CA GLN A 320 45.18 63.63 147.25
C GLN A 320 44.52 63.81 145.88
N ALA A 321 44.17 65.04 145.48
CA ALA A 321 43.58 65.32 144.17
C ALA A 321 44.55 65.05 143.00
N GLN A 322 45.86 65.23 143.21
CA GLN A 322 46.88 64.84 142.23
C GLN A 322 47.02 63.31 142.12
N LEU A 323 46.94 62.58 143.25
CA LEU A 323 46.92 61.11 143.24
C LEU A 323 45.68 60.59 142.51
N GLU A 324 44.48 61.07 142.84
CA GLU A 324 43.24 60.71 142.14
C GLU A 324 43.29 61.07 140.63
N GLN A 325 43.86 62.22 140.28
CA GLN A 325 44.07 62.62 138.88
C GLN A 325 45.03 61.67 138.15
N THR A 326 46.16 61.30 138.77
CA THR A 326 47.13 60.37 138.16
C THR A 326 46.58 58.95 138.05
N GLU A 327 45.80 58.49 139.03
CA GLU A 327 45.08 57.22 138.94
C GLU A 327 44.06 57.22 137.79
N ALA A 328 43.25 58.27 137.66
CA ALA A 328 42.30 58.42 136.56
C ALA A 328 42.98 58.50 135.18
N PHE A 329 44.17 59.12 135.09
CA PHE A 329 44.98 59.10 133.86
C PHE A 329 45.48 57.69 133.53
N VAL A 330 46.00 56.94 134.51
CA VAL A 330 46.48 55.56 134.32
C VAL A 330 45.34 54.61 133.95
N GLN A 331 44.18 54.71 134.61
CA GLN A 331 42.98 53.94 134.25
C GLN A 331 42.52 54.26 132.81
N LYS A 332 42.50 55.53 132.42
CA LYS A 332 42.19 55.94 131.05
C LYS A 332 43.18 55.37 130.03
N GLU A 333 44.48 55.43 130.33
CA GLU A 333 45.54 54.91 129.46
C GLU A 333 45.41 53.40 129.29
N GLN A 334 45.18 52.65 130.38
CA GLN A 334 44.90 51.20 130.34
C GLN A 334 43.69 50.86 129.45
N VAL A 335 42.58 51.61 129.57
CA VAL A 335 41.39 51.40 128.72
C VAL A 335 41.67 51.77 127.25
N CYS A 336 42.45 52.81 126.98
CA CYS A 336 42.91 53.13 125.63
C CYS A 336 43.77 52.00 125.03
N ASP A 337 44.67 51.42 125.82
CA ASP A 337 45.52 50.30 125.45
C ASP A 337 44.71 49.01 125.18
N GLU A 338 43.72 48.70 126.01
CA GLU A 338 42.82 47.56 125.78
C GLU A 338 41.96 47.77 124.54
N LEU A 339 41.43 48.97 124.31
CA LEU A 339 40.72 49.31 123.07
C LEU A 339 41.62 49.24 121.83
N ALA A 340 42.90 49.60 121.93
CA ALA A 340 43.87 49.46 120.85
C ALA A 340 44.14 47.98 120.53
N ARG A 341 44.44 47.16 121.54
CA ARG A 341 44.65 45.70 121.40
C ARG A 341 43.40 44.98 120.87
N LEU A 342 42.20 45.43 121.23
CA LEU A 342 40.94 44.90 120.69
C LEU A 342 40.75 45.29 119.22
N ARG A 343 41.03 46.55 118.84
CA ARG A 343 41.01 47.00 117.43
C ARG A 343 41.99 46.19 116.58
N GLU A 344 43.23 46.04 117.04
CA GLU A 344 44.27 45.25 116.37
C GLU A 344 43.81 43.81 116.13
N ARG A 345 43.21 43.14 117.14
CA ARG A 345 42.64 41.78 116.98
C ARG A 345 41.50 41.73 115.95
N PHE A 346 40.58 42.69 115.98
CA PHE A 346 39.50 42.74 114.99
C PHE A 346 40.05 42.99 113.57
N GLU A 347 41.03 43.87 113.41
CA GLU A 347 41.69 44.12 112.14
C GLU A 347 42.46 42.89 111.64
N HIS A 348 43.15 42.17 112.53
CA HIS A 348 43.80 40.90 112.21
C HIS A 348 42.79 39.84 111.72
N HIS A 349 41.65 39.68 112.39
CA HIS A 349 40.60 38.75 111.95
C HIS A 349 39.91 39.18 110.65
N ILE A 350 39.77 40.49 110.41
CA ILE A 350 39.27 41.01 109.12
C ILE A 350 40.26 40.69 107.99
N ILE A 351 41.56 40.90 108.21
CA ILE A 351 42.61 40.58 107.24
C ILE A 351 42.68 39.06 106.99
N GLU A 352 42.63 38.25 108.03
CA GLU A 352 42.60 36.78 107.97
C GLU A 352 41.39 36.28 107.19
N SER A 353 40.18 36.75 107.52
CA SER A 353 38.94 36.42 106.80
C SER A 353 39.00 36.85 105.33
N GLN A 354 39.48 38.06 105.03
CA GLN A 354 39.67 38.52 103.65
C GLN A 354 40.67 37.65 102.89
N ASN A 355 41.73 37.17 103.54
CA ASN A 355 42.75 36.33 102.90
C ASN A 355 42.24 34.89 102.66
N LEU A 356 41.43 34.33 103.56
CA LEU A 356 40.70 33.09 103.33
C LEU A 356 39.73 33.22 102.14
N ILE A 357 38.92 34.29 102.10
CA ILE A 357 37.98 34.55 101.00
C ILE A 357 38.72 34.76 99.65
N LYS A 358 39.90 35.38 99.65
CA LYS A 358 40.74 35.48 98.44
C LYS A 358 41.25 34.10 98.01
N ALA A 359 41.82 33.33 98.93
CA ALA A 359 42.38 32.00 98.65
C ALA A 359 41.32 31.02 98.13
N GLU A 360 40.10 31.05 98.67
CA GLU A 360 38.96 30.26 98.21
C GLU A 360 38.53 30.67 96.80
N ARG A 361 38.35 31.97 96.54
CA ARG A 361 38.05 32.51 95.20
C ARG A 361 39.12 32.15 94.17
N ASP A 362 40.39 32.20 94.56
CA ASP A 362 41.51 31.87 93.69
C ASP A 362 41.74 30.35 93.57
N SER A 363 41.14 29.51 94.42
CA SER A 363 40.99 28.07 94.16
C SER A 363 39.87 27.80 93.16
N ALA A 364 38.68 28.33 93.42
CA ALA A 364 37.54 28.20 92.50
C ALA A 364 37.87 28.71 91.08
N ARG A 365 38.65 29.80 90.96
CA ARG A 365 39.16 30.28 89.66
C ARG A 365 40.09 29.29 88.97
N ARG A 366 41.04 28.68 89.69
CA ARG A 366 41.95 27.66 89.14
C ARG A 366 41.20 26.38 88.73
N GLU A 367 40.24 25.95 89.53
CA GLU A 367 39.39 24.79 89.24
C GLU A 367 38.51 25.03 88.00
N ASN A 368 37.89 26.21 87.87
CA ASN A 368 37.16 26.58 86.66
C ASN A 368 38.08 26.73 85.43
N GLN A 369 39.29 27.28 85.59
CA GLN A 369 40.26 27.38 84.48
C GLN A 369 40.69 26.00 84.00
N LEU A 370 41.00 25.06 84.90
CA LEU A 370 41.32 23.67 84.54
C LEU A 370 40.18 22.97 83.80
N LEU A 371 38.92 23.24 84.18
CA LEU A 371 37.74 22.73 83.46
C LEU A 371 37.60 23.37 82.07
N ILE A 372 37.86 24.67 81.93
CA ILE A 372 37.87 25.36 80.63
C ILE A 372 38.98 24.79 79.73
N ASP A 373 40.17 24.55 80.27
CA ASP A 373 41.32 24.01 79.52
C ASP A 373 41.08 22.55 79.08
N ASP A 374 40.46 21.72 79.93
CA ASP A 374 40.04 20.34 79.60
C ASP A 374 38.94 20.31 78.51
N LEU A 375 37.94 21.19 78.60
CA LEU A 375 36.91 21.33 77.57
C LEU A 375 37.49 21.84 76.24
N ASN A 376 38.43 22.78 76.29
CA ASN A 376 39.16 23.25 75.11
C ASN A 376 40.01 22.14 74.45
N SER A 377 40.67 21.27 75.23
CA SER A 377 41.39 20.10 74.71
C SER A 377 40.42 19.18 73.96
N LYS A 378 39.28 18.85 74.58
CA LYS A 378 38.25 17.98 73.99
C LYS A 378 37.63 18.59 72.72
N LEU A 379 37.40 19.90 72.68
CA LEU A 379 36.96 20.61 71.48
C LEU A 379 38.01 20.53 70.36
N SER A 380 39.31 20.64 70.69
CA SER A 380 40.40 20.47 69.71
C SER A 380 40.46 19.04 69.18
N GLU A 381 40.42 18.03 70.06
CA GLU A 381 40.40 16.60 69.71
C GLU A 381 39.20 16.25 68.83
N LEU A 382 38.00 16.74 69.16
CA LEU A 382 36.79 16.59 68.35
C LEU A 382 36.91 17.31 67.00
N GLY A 383 37.53 18.49 66.95
CA GLY A 383 37.80 19.22 65.70
C GLY A 383 38.79 18.49 64.78
N GLU A 384 39.83 17.87 65.34
CA GLU A 384 40.75 17.00 64.59
C GLU A 384 40.05 15.73 64.08
N HIS A 385 39.25 15.07 64.93
CA HIS A 385 38.46 13.91 64.54
C HIS A 385 37.44 14.23 63.44
N TYR A 386 36.73 15.36 63.54
CA TYR A 386 35.83 15.86 62.49
C TYR A 386 36.58 16.08 61.18
N SER A 387 37.72 16.78 61.22
CA SER A 387 38.56 17.06 60.05
C SER A 387 39.06 15.78 59.38
N LEU A 388 39.46 14.77 60.16
CA LEU A 388 39.88 13.46 59.66
C LEU A 388 38.74 12.69 59.00
N ILE A 389 37.53 12.73 59.58
CA ILE A 389 36.33 12.07 59.04
C ILE A 389 35.87 12.77 57.76
N GLN A 390 35.87 14.11 57.74
CA GLN A 390 35.54 14.92 56.56
C GLN A 390 36.49 14.61 55.40
N ALA A 391 37.81 14.60 55.63
CA ALA A 391 38.80 14.27 54.60
C ALA A 391 38.64 12.83 54.05
N ARG A 392 38.24 11.87 54.89
CA ARG A 392 37.88 10.50 54.44
C ARG A 392 36.60 10.50 53.61
N TYR A 393 35.55 11.19 54.05
CA TYR A 393 34.30 11.31 53.30
C TYR A 393 34.52 11.94 51.91
N GLU A 394 35.30 13.02 51.82
CA GLU A 394 35.66 13.67 50.56
C GLU A 394 36.52 12.78 49.64
N LYS A 395 37.31 11.85 50.19
CA LYS A 395 37.98 10.82 49.40
C LYS A 395 36.95 9.81 48.85
N GLU A 396 36.11 9.22 49.69
CA GLU A 396 35.12 8.23 49.25
C GLU A 396 34.10 8.81 48.25
N VAL A 397 33.75 10.11 48.36
CA VAL A 397 32.94 10.83 47.36
C VAL A 397 33.66 10.95 46.01
N ARG A 398 34.97 11.20 45.99
CA ARG A 398 35.77 11.24 44.75
C ARG A 398 35.93 9.86 44.13
N ASP A 399 36.27 8.85 44.93
CA ASP A 399 36.47 7.47 44.46
C ASP A 399 35.15 6.86 43.94
N LYS A 400 34.02 7.21 44.57
CA LYS A 400 32.67 6.89 44.05
C LYS A 400 32.40 7.58 42.71
N ALA A 401 32.87 8.82 42.51
CA ALA A 401 32.68 9.56 41.27
C ALA A 401 33.51 8.97 40.12
N THR A 402 34.77 8.58 40.36
CA THR A 402 35.61 7.90 39.35
C THR A 402 35.04 6.53 38.97
N LEU A 403 34.71 5.69 39.96
CA LEU A 403 34.07 4.39 39.70
C LEU A 403 32.74 4.54 38.96
N SER A 404 31.94 5.58 39.26
CA SER A 404 30.72 5.87 38.51
C SER A 404 30.99 6.32 37.06
N ALA A 405 32.11 7.00 36.79
CA ALA A 405 32.50 7.36 35.43
C ALA A 405 32.97 6.12 34.65
N GLU A 406 33.82 5.28 35.24
CA GLU A 406 34.28 4.00 34.68
C GLU A 406 33.12 3.07 34.34
N ILE A 407 32.14 2.93 35.25
CA ILE A 407 30.92 2.13 35.02
C ILE A 407 30.10 2.70 33.85
N ASN A 408 30.04 4.02 33.69
CA ASN A 408 29.29 4.63 32.58
C ASN A 408 30.04 4.48 31.24
N GLU A 409 31.36 4.53 31.25
CA GLU A 409 32.21 4.30 30.06
C GLU A 409 32.18 2.81 29.63
N LEU A 410 32.31 1.87 30.56
CA LEU A 410 32.13 0.44 30.27
C LEU A 410 30.73 0.13 29.73
N LYS A 411 29.68 0.80 30.24
CA LYS A 411 28.32 0.74 29.67
C LYS A 411 28.21 1.43 28.30
N SER A 412 29.10 2.36 27.96
CA SER A 412 29.17 2.94 26.61
C SER A 412 29.77 1.92 25.64
N GLN A 413 30.91 1.35 26.01
CA GLN A 413 31.67 0.35 25.25
C GLN A 413 30.86 -0.95 25.03
N LEU A 414 30.16 -1.45 26.05
CA LEU A 414 29.27 -2.61 25.88
C LEU A 414 28.21 -2.34 24.80
N ARG A 415 27.55 -1.17 24.83
CA ARG A 415 26.55 -0.78 23.82
C ARG A 415 27.15 -0.54 22.43
N THR A 416 28.45 -0.27 22.28
CA THR A 416 29.08 -0.25 20.95
C THR A 416 29.35 -1.66 20.46
N CYS A 417 29.87 -2.55 21.32
CA CYS A 417 30.05 -3.96 20.98
C CYS A 417 28.71 -4.65 20.64
N ASP A 418 27.62 -4.39 21.36
CA ASP A 418 26.29 -4.92 21.06
C ASP A 418 25.80 -4.49 19.65
N ARG A 419 26.09 -3.24 19.25
CA ARG A 419 25.78 -2.73 17.90
C ARG A 419 26.66 -3.37 16.84
N GLU A 420 27.94 -3.55 17.11
CA GLU A 420 28.86 -4.22 16.19
C GLU A 420 28.49 -5.71 16.00
N VAL A 421 28.12 -6.40 17.08
CA VAL A 421 27.63 -7.81 17.04
C VAL A 421 26.31 -7.91 16.29
N THR A 422 25.35 -7.00 16.51
CA THR A 422 24.07 -7.01 15.77
C THR A 422 24.26 -6.71 14.28
N VAL A 423 25.05 -5.69 13.93
CA VAL A 423 25.33 -5.32 12.52
C VAL A 423 26.14 -6.40 11.79
N THR A 424 27.16 -7.00 12.42
CA THR A 424 27.90 -8.12 11.80
C THR A 424 27.03 -9.36 11.65
N ALA A 425 26.18 -9.67 12.63
CA ALA A 425 25.19 -10.74 12.50
C ALA A 425 24.13 -10.46 11.41
N GLU A 426 23.79 -9.19 11.14
CA GLU A 426 22.94 -8.80 10.00
C GLU A 426 23.67 -8.97 8.66
N SER A 427 24.95 -8.59 8.57
CA SER A 427 25.79 -8.83 7.39
C SER A 427 25.87 -10.33 7.07
N PHE A 428 26.25 -11.16 8.05
CA PHE A 428 26.33 -12.61 7.85
C PHE A 428 24.96 -13.25 7.53
N ARG A 429 23.84 -12.74 8.06
CA ARG A 429 22.50 -13.17 7.64
C ARG A 429 22.24 -12.82 6.17
N SER A 430 22.52 -11.58 5.77
CA SER A 430 22.38 -11.10 4.38
C SER A 430 23.24 -11.94 3.42
N GLU A 431 24.53 -12.07 3.70
CA GLU A 431 25.49 -12.91 2.95
C GLU A 431 25.01 -14.35 2.82
N THR A 432 24.54 -14.97 3.91
CA THR A 432 24.01 -16.34 3.90
C THR A 432 22.75 -16.45 3.02
N THR A 433 21.84 -15.48 3.07
CA THR A 433 20.65 -15.48 2.19
C THR A 433 21.03 -15.28 0.72
N ASN A 434 21.99 -14.40 0.42
CA ASN A 434 22.50 -14.16 -0.93
C ASN A 434 23.21 -15.40 -1.50
N ALA A 435 24.06 -16.05 -0.71
CA ALA A 435 24.72 -17.30 -1.09
C ALA A 435 23.71 -18.43 -1.33
N SER A 436 22.66 -18.52 -0.49
CA SER A 436 21.55 -19.47 -0.69
C SER A 436 20.80 -19.21 -1.99
N LEU A 437 20.47 -17.94 -2.28
CA LEU A 437 19.84 -17.51 -3.55
C LEU A 437 20.70 -17.87 -4.77
N GLN A 438 21.99 -17.53 -4.75
CA GLN A 438 22.94 -17.87 -5.82
C GLN A 438 23.04 -19.39 -6.04
N ARG A 439 23.18 -20.16 -4.95
CA ARG A 439 23.20 -21.63 -4.98
C ARG A 439 21.92 -22.20 -5.58
N ASN A 440 20.76 -21.67 -5.22
CA ASN A 440 19.47 -22.12 -5.73
C ASN A 440 19.29 -21.77 -7.22
N SER A 441 19.80 -20.61 -7.67
CA SER A 441 19.84 -20.23 -9.09
C SER A 441 20.73 -21.19 -9.90
N ALA A 442 21.95 -21.46 -9.43
CA ALA A 442 22.87 -22.39 -10.08
C ALA A 442 22.33 -23.83 -10.11
N LEU A 443 21.60 -24.26 -9.07
CA LEU A 443 20.90 -25.55 -9.05
C LEU A 443 19.74 -25.58 -10.06
N TYR A 444 18.98 -24.49 -10.20
CA TYR A 444 17.92 -24.39 -11.20
C TYR A 444 18.49 -24.48 -12.63
N GLU A 445 19.56 -23.73 -12.94
CA GLU A 445 20.24 -23.81 -14.23
C GLU A 445 20.85 -25.19 -14.49
N SER A 446 21.50 -25.80 -13.50
CA SER A 446 22.04 -27.17 -13.61
C SER A 446 20.94 -28.19 -13.89
N ASN A 447 19.77 -28.07 -13.26
CA ASN A 447 18.63 -28.94 -13.52
C ASN A 447 17.99 -28.69 -14.89
N ARG A 448 17.93 -27.42 -15.35
CA ARG A 448 17.46 -27.05 -16.69
C ARG A 448 18.36 -27.66 -17.76
N LEU A 449 19.67 -27.43 -17.66
CA LEU A 449 20.70 -27.96 -18.56
C LEU A 449 20.72 -29.50 -18.57
N ARG A 450 20.47 -30.16 -17.42
CA ARG A 450 20.36 -31.62 -17.38
C ARG A 450 19.14 -32.13 -18.13
N SER A 451 17.98 -31.49 -18.00
CA SER A 451 16.78 -31.85 -18.76
C SER A 451 16.91 -31.53 -20.26
N GLU A 452 17.63 -30.46 -20.62
CA GLU A 452 17.99 -30.14 -22.00
C GLU A 452 18.93 -31.21 -22.60
N LEU A 453 19.94 -31.66 -21.85
CA LEU A 453 20.85 -32.73 -22.25
C LEU A 453 20.15 -34.10 -22.35
N GLU A 454 19.23 -34.42 -21.44
CA GLU A 454 18.44 -35.66 -21.48
C GLU A 454 17.53 -35.72 -22.73
N LYS A 455 16.93 -34.59 -23.13
CA LYS A 455 16.16 -34.47 -24.38
C LYS A 455 17.04 -34.63 -25.61
N LEU A 456 18.13 -33.86 -25.72
CA LEU A 456 19.08 -33.94 -26.83
C LEU A 456 19.67 -35.35 -26.97
N LYS A 457 19.95 -36.03 -25.85
CA LYS A 457 20.37 -37.44 -25.88
C LYS A 457 19.27 -38.34 -26.42
N HIS A 458 18.02 -38.18 -25.98
CA HIS A 458 16.91 -39.00 -26.47
C HIS A 458 16.63 -38.76 -27.97
N GLU A 459 16.71 -37.51 -28.43
CA GLU A 459 16.62 -37.13 -29.84
C GLU A 459 17.76 -37.76 -30.67
N HIS A 460 19.01 -37.67 -30.20
CA HIS A 460 20.16 -38.34 -30.81
C HIS A 460 20.00 -39.88 -30.82
N ASP A 461 19.52 -40.49 -29.73
CA ASP A 461 19.30 -41.94 -29.66
C ASP A 461 18.18 -42.37 -30.65
N GLN A 462 17.15 -41.54 -30.87
CA GLN A 462 16.16 -41.75 -31.94
C GLN A 462 16.76 -41.60 -33.34
N GLU A 463 17.58 -40.59 -33.61
CA GLU A 463 18.29 -40.42 -34.89
C GLU A 463 19.26 -41.56 -35.18
N MET A 464 19.96 -42.07 -34.17
CA MET A 464 20.82 -43.26 -34.26
C MET A 464 20.02 -44.53 -34.57
N ILE A 465 18.83 -44.71 -33.98
CA ILE A 465 17.94 -45.83 -34.33
C ILE A 465 17.43 -45.68 -35.77
N ARG A 466 17.01 -44.48 -36.16
CA ARG A 466 16.49 -44.20 -37.51
C ARG A 466 17.54 -44.42 -38.59
N THR A 467 18.71 -43.79 -38.46
CA THR A 467 19.81 -43.93 -39.42
C THR A 467 20.32 -45.36 -39.49
N LYS A 468 20.30 -46.12 -38.38
CA LYS A 468 20.57 -47.56 -38.39
C LYS A 468 19.55 -48.34 -39.20
N ILE A 469 18.24 -48.05 -39.07
CA ILE A 469 17.18 -48.70 -39.87
C ILE A 469 17.35 -48.36 -41.36
N GLU A 470 17.60 -47.10 -41.70
CA GLU A 470 17.86 -46.66 -43.08
C GLU A 470 19.12 -47.33 -43.67
N LEU A 471 20.17 -47.50 -42.87
CA LEU A 471 21.41 -48.20 -43.24
C LEU A 471 21.19 -49.71 -43.41
N ASP A 472 20.39 -50.34 -42.55
CA ASP A 472 20.08 -51.77 -42.64
C ASP A 472 19.10 -52.08 -43.80
N ASP A 473 18.21 -51.17 -44.21
CA ASP A 473 17.46 -51.26 -45.50
C ASP A 473 18.42 -51.20 -46.69
N LEU A 474 19.31 -50.21 -46.72
CA LEU A 474 20.30 -50.06 -47.79
C LEU A 474 21.21 -51.30 -47.90
N ARG A 475 21.58 -51.93 -46.78
CA ARG A 475 22.26 -53.24 -46.76
C ARG A 475 21.39 -54.35 -47.37
N HIS A 476 20.13 -54.50 -46.95
CA HIS A 476 19.24 -55.53 -47.50
C HIS A 476 19.03 -55.36 -49.01
N ARG A 477 18.93 -54.11 -49.49
CA ARG A 477 18.82 -53.77 -50.91
C ARG A 477 20.10 -54.03 -51.68
N LEU A 478 21.26 -53.70 -51.11
CA LEU A 478 22.57 -54.05 -51.68
C LEU A 478 22.70 -55.58 -51.80
N THR A 479 22.49 -56.32 -50.72
CA THR A 479 22.59 -57.79 -50.72
C THR A 479 21.49 -58.47 -51.55
N LYS A 480 20.38 -57.78 -51.87
CA LYS A 480 19.41 -58.22 -52.90
C LYS A 480 19.98 -58.01 -54.31
N ALA A 481 20.49 -56.82 -54.62
CA ALA A 481 21.11 -56.52 -55.91
C ALA A 481 22.37 -57.36 -56.19
N GLU A 482 23.17 -57.67 -55.16
CA GLU A 482 24.32 -58.58 -55.25
C GLU A 482 23.89 -60.01 -55.63
N ARG A 483 22.82 -60.51 -55.02
CA ARG A 483 22.23 -61.81 -55.40
C ARG A 483 21.63 -61.78 -56.80
N GLU A 484 20.92 -60.73 -57.17
CA GLU A 484 20.37 -60.57 -58.53
C GLU A 484 21.49 -60.50 -59.59
N LEU A 485 22.62 -59.87 -59.27
CA LEU A 485 23.83 -59.87 -60.11
C LEU A 485 24.52 -61.24 -60.17
N ILE A 486 24.52 -62.02 -59.08
CA ILE A 486 25.03 -63.40 -59.08
C ILE A 486 24.13 -64.28 -59.94
N ASN A 487 22.82 -64.30 -59.69
CA ASN A 487 21.84 -65.04 -60.49
C ASN A 487 21.95 -64.68 -61.99
N SER A 488 22.04 -63.40 -62.33
CA SER A 488 22.19 -62.96 -63.73
C SER A 488 23.52 -63.39 -64.36
N LYS A 489 24.60 -63.50 -63.57
CA LYS A 489 25.87 -64.10 -64.03
C LYS A 489 25.76 -65.62 -64.21
N GLU A 490 25.05 -66.32 -63.32
CA GLU A 490 24.78 -67.76 -63.44
C GLU A 490 23.89 -68.06 -64.65
N GLU A 491 22.83 -67.29 -64.88
CA GLU A 491 22.01 -67.29 -66.09
C GLU A 491 22.87 -67.04 -67.34
N CYS A 492 23.74 -66.03 -67.32
CA CYS A 492 24.65 -65.72 -68.42
C CYS A 492 25.62 -66.87 -68.72
N ILE A 493 26.15 -67.54 -67.69
CA ILE A 493 26.98 -68.75 -67.82
C ILE A 493 26.15 -69.90 -68.40
N HIS A 494 24.89 -70.09 -67.97
CA HIS A 494 23.97 -71.08 -68.52
C HIS A 494 23.64 -70.82 -69.99
N THR A 495 23.27 -69.58 -70.36
CA THR A 495 23.02 -69.22 -71.77
C THR A 495 24.27 -69.36 -72.62
N THR A 496 25.46 -69.01 -72.08
CA THR A 496 26.73 -69.22 -72.79
C THR A 496 27.03 -70.71 -72.99
N SER A 497 26.76 -71.55 -71.99
CA SER A 497 26.91 -73.01 -72.09
C SER A 497 25.95 -73.61 -73.12
N ASN A 498 24.69 -73.16 -73.13
CA ASN A 498 23.68 -73.57 -74.10
C ASN A 498 24.02 -73.09 -75.53
N VAL A 499 24.53 -71.86 -75.69
CA VAL A 499 25.06 -71.37 -76.97
C VAL A 499 26.19 -72.26 -77.45
N GLN A 500 27.19 -72.57 -76.60
CA GLN A 500 28.27 -73.49 -76.99
C GLN A 500 27.78 -74.91 -77.30
N ALA A 501 26.69 -75.39 -76.67
CA ALA A 501 26.08 -76.67 -77.03
C ALA A 501 25.45 -76.61 -78.43
N LEU A 502 24.64 -75.58 -78.70
CA LEU A 502 24.03 -75.33 -80.01
C LEU A 502 25.07 -75.05 -81.10
N GLU A 503 26.21 -74.44 -80.79
CA GLU A 503 27.35 -74.26 -81.71
C GLU A 503 28.00 -75.59 -82.09
N ARG A 504 28.13 -76.54 -81.14
CA ARG A 504 28.63 -77.90 -81.39
C ARG A 504 27.62 -78.68 -82.24
N GLU A 505 26.33 -78.62 -81.92
CA GLU A 505 25.26 -79.24 -82.72
C GLU A 505 25.21 -78.65 -84.14
N LEU A 506 25.31 -77.32 -84.28
CA LEU A 506 25.40 -76.64 -85.57
C LEU A 506 26.65 -77.04 -86.36
N HIS A 507 27.79 -77.28 -85.71
CA HIS A 507 28.99 -77.78 -86.37
C HIS A 507 28.82 -79.23 -86.87
N LEU A 508 28.22 -80.10 -86.06
CA LEU A 508 27.86 -81.47 -86.48
C LEU A 508 26.84 -81.46 -87.63
N ALA A 509 25.83 -80.60 -87.57
CA ALA A 509 24.83 -80.42 -88.62
C ALA A 509 25.45 -79.87 -89.93
N LYS A 510 26.42 -78.95 -89.84
CA LYS A 510 27.22 -78.51 -90.99
C LYS A 510 28.02 -79.66 -91.59
N MET A 511 28.73 -80.45 -90.79
CA MET A 511 29.46 -81.63 -91.30
C MET A 511 28.55 -82.68 -91.96
N ALA A 512 27.34 -82.89 -91.43
CA ALA A 512 26.33 -83.74 -92.04
C ALA A 512 25.80 -83.16 -93.37
N ARG A 513 25.47 -81.87 -93.41
CA ARG A 513 25.09 -81.16 -94.64
C ARG A 513 26.19 -81.25 -95.70
N ASP A 514 27.43 -80.99 -95.32
CA ASP A 514 28.57 -80.97 -96.24
C ASP A 514 28.90 -82.37 -96.78
N ALA A 515 28.46 -83.44 -96.10
CA ALA A 515 28.49 -84.81 -96.63
C ALA A 515 27.35 -85.07 -97.64
N ILE A 516 26.14 -84.56 -97.37
CA ILE A 516 25.00 -84.62 -98.30
C ILE A 516 25.26 -83.78 -99.55
N GLU A 517 25.89 -82.60 -99.43
CA GLU A 517 26.26 -81.76 -100.56
C GLU A 517 27.33 -82.43 -101.45
N ARG A 518 28.28 -83.18 -100.86
CA ARG A 518 29.24 -84.00 -101.61
C ARG A 518 28.56 -85.11 -102.41
N THR A 519 27.76 -85.97 -101.77
CA THR A 519 27.06 -87.04 -102.50
C THR A 519 26.10 -86.48 -103.56
N ARG A 520 25.39 -85.39 -103.26
CA ARG A 520 24.54 -84.70 -104.25
C ARG A 520 25.33 -84.13 -105.43
N SER A 521 26.57 -83.69 -105.22
CA SER A 521 27.43 -83.20 -106.31
C SER A 521 27.94 -84.33 -107.22
N GLU A 522 28.22 -85.50 -106.63
CA GLU A 522 28.57 -86.74 -107.35
C GLU A 522 27.37 -87.22 -108.20
N ASP A 523 26.17 -87.27 -107.61
CA ASP A 523 24.91 -87.57 -108.33
C ASP A 523 24.65 -86.58 -109.47
N LEU A 524 24.83 -85.27 -109.24
CA LEU A 524 24.70 -84.25 -110.28
C LEU A 524 25.72 -84.40 -111.41
N GLN A 525 26.92 -84.89 -111.12
CA GLN A 525 27.94 -85.19 -112.14
C GLN A 525 27.52 -86.40 -113.00
N ILE A 526 26.95 -87.45 -112.38
CA ILE A 526 26.40 -88.62 -113.08
C ILE A 526 25.20 -88.23 -113.95
N ILE A 527 24.29 -87.40 -113.43
CA ILE A 527 23.12 -86.90 -114.18
C ILE A 527 23.56 -86.01 -115.34
N ARG A 528 24.51 -85.10 -115.13
CA ARG A 528 25.04 -84.22 -116.20
C ARG A 528 25.67 -85.01 -117.33
N LYS A 529 26.44 -86.07 -117.03
CA LYS A 529 26.98 -86.96 -118.07
C LYS A 529 25.86 -87.66 -118.86
N LYS A 530 24.89 -88.27 -118.17
CA LYS A 530 23.72 -88.90 -118.81
C LYS A 530 22.83 -87.95 -119.61
N ALA A 531 22.89 -86.63 -119.36
CA ALA A 531 22.23 -85.62 -120.16
C ALA A 531 23.02 -85.33 -121.45
N GLN A 532 24.34 -85.15 -121.33
CA GLN A 532 25.24 -84.90 -122.47
C GLN A 532 25.24 -86.07 -123.47
N ASP A 533 25.37 -87.32 -122.99
CA ASP A 533 25.31 -88.54 -123.83
C ASP A 533 24.01 -88.59 -124.68
N ARG A 534 22.93 -87.97 -124.18
CA ARG A 534 21.59 -87.94 -124.78
C ARG A 534 21.38 -86.76 -125.73
N GLU A 535 22.06 -85.63 -125.47
CA GLU A 535 22.07 -84.45 -126.34
C GLU A 535 22.81 -84.76 -127.66
N GLU A 536 23.92 -85.51 -127.58
CA GLU A 536 24.67 -85.99 -128.74
C GLU A 536 23.84 -86.99 -129.59
N GLU A 537 23.06 -87.88 -128.96
CA GLU A 537 22.12 -88.78 -129.67
C GLU A 537 21.00 -88.02 -130.40
N ILE A 538 20.44 -86.98 -129.78
CA ILE A 538 19.40 -86.13 -130.39
C ILE A 538 19.98 -85.32 -131.56
N LYS A 539 21.22 -84.83 -131.43
CA LYS A 539 21.86 -84.01 -132.47
C LYS A 539 22.03 -84.77 -133.79
N MET A 540 22.50 -86.02 -133.77
CA MET A 540 22.58 -86.85 -134.97
C MET A 540 21.22 -87.04 -135.66
N LYS A 541 20.15 -87.24 -134.88
CA LYS A 541 18.78 -87.42 -135.42
C LYS A 541 18.17 -86.13 -135.97
N MET A 542 18.65 -84.97 -135.52
CA MET A 542 18.28 -83.66 -136.06
C MET A 542 18.92 -83.46 -137.44
N GLU A 543 20.22 -83.71 -137.54
CA GLU A 543 21.02 -83.62 -138.78
C GLU A 543 20.45 -84.55 -139.87
N GLU A 544 20.14 -85.81 -139.52
CA GLU A 544 19.49 -86.79 -140.40
C GLU A 544 18.02 -86.44 -140.77
N SER A 545 17.41 -85.44 -140.12
CA SER A 545 16.07 -84.94 -140.43
C SER A 545 16.10 -83.67 -141.27
N GLU A 546 17.13 -82.82 -141.12
CA GLU A 546 17.31 -81.61 -141.92
C GLU A 546 17.67 -81.95 -143.38
N ASP A 547 18.55 -82.93 -143.60
CA ASP A 547 18.88 -83.42 -144.95
C ASP A 547 17.64 -83.92 -145.72
N LYS A 548 16.74 -84.63 -145.03
CA LYS A 548 15.48 -85.11 -145.61
C LYS A 548 14.52 -83.97 -145.91
N HIS A 549 14.47 -82.93 -145.07
CA HIS A 549 13.67 -81.74 -145.32
C HIS A 549 14.16 -80.97 -146.56
N ASN A 550 15.47 -80.77 -146.68
CA ASN A 550 16.10 -80.08 -147.80
C ASN A 550 15.80 -80.75 -149.16
N GLN A 551 15.74 -82.08 -149.22
CA GLN A 551 15.37 -82.83 -150.42
C GLN A 551 13.91 -82.53 -150.85
N TYR A 552 12.95 -82.60 -149.93
CA TYR A 552 11.54 -82.30 -150.24
C TYR A 552 11.30 -80.85 -150.69
N VAL A 553 12.00 -79.88 -150.10
CA VAL A 553 11.91 -78.46 -150.52
C VAL A 553 12.35 -78.31 -151.98
N HIS A 554 13.45 -78.97 -152.38
CA HIS A 554 13.99 -78.88 -153.74
C HIS A 554 13.05 -79.49 -154.80
N GLU A 555 12.34 -80.58 -154.46
CA GLU A 555 11.30 -81.13 -155.34
C GLU A 555 10.08 -80.20 -155.47
N MET A 556 9.68 -79.53 -154.37
CA MET A 556 8.54 -78.61 -154.37
C MET A 556 8.81 -77.36 -155.22
N ASP A 557 10.00 -76.76 -155.13
CA ASP A 557 10.40 -75.62 -155.98
C ASP A 557 10.41 -75.99 -157.47
N SER A 558 10.91 -77.18 -157.79
CA SER A 558 10.86 -77.76 -159.14
C SER A 558 9.42 -77.94 -159.66
N MET A 559 8.44 -78.06 -158.77
CA MET A 559 7.00 -78.16 -159.11
C MET A 559 6.36 -76.78 -159.29
N LEU A 560 6.65 -75.82 -158.40
CA LEU A 560 6.19 -74.42 -158.49
C LEU A 560 6.68 -73.72 -159.76
N LEU A 561 7.92 -73.97 -160.18
CA LEU A 561 8.49 -73.45 -161.44
C LEU A 561 7.73 -73.96 -162.68
N LYS A 562 7.18 -75.18 -162.63
CA LYS A 562 6.36 -75.76 -163.70
C LYS A 562 4.95 -75.16 -163.70
N GLN A 563 4.32 -74.97 -162.53
CA GLN A 563 3.00 -74.35 -162.42
C GLN A 563 3.00 -72.88 -162.89
N ASN A 564 4.00 -72.07 -162.49
CA ASN A 564 4.10 -70.67 -162.92
C ASN A 564 4.19 -70.51 -164.46
N LYS A 565 4.88 -71.43 -165.16
CA LYS A 565 4.92 -71.48 -166.63
C LYS A 565 3.56 -71.77 -167.28
N LEU A 566 2.66 -72.47 -166.59
CA LEU A 566 1.29 -72.73 -167.06
C LEU A 566 0.38 -71.50 -166.84
N ILE A 567 0.50 -70.85 -165.67
CA ILE A 567 -0.28 -69.65 -165.31
C ILE A 567 -0.03 -68.50 -166.31
N MET A 568 1.21 -68.31 -166.77
CA MET A 568 1.51 -67.32 -167.81
C MET A 568 0.78 -67.59 -169.12
N LYS A 569 0.81 -68.83 -169.64
CA LYS A 569 0.11 -69.21 -170.87
C LYS A 569 -1.41 -68.98 -170.78
N LEU A 570 -2.01 -69.26 -169.62
CA LEU A 570 -3.43 -68.98 -169.38
C LEU A 570 -3.74 -67.48 -169.36
N ARG A 571 -2.86 -66.65 -168.79
CA ARG A 571 -2.99 -65.18 -168.82
C ARG A 571 -2.91 -64.63 -170.25
N GLU A 572 -2.03 -65.17 -171.10
CA GLU A 572 -1.95 -64.81 -172.52
C GLU A 572 -3.26 -65.07 -173.29
N GLU A 573 -3.92 -66.22 -173.05
CA GLU A 573 -5.21 -66.56 -173.69
C GLU A 573 -6.34 -65.63 -173.26
N CYS A 574 -6.55 -65.45 -171.95
CA CYS A 574 -7.61 -64.57 -171.44
C CYS A 574 -7.47 -63.13 -171.96
N LYS A 575 -6.23 -62.64 -172.05
CA LYS A 575 -5.92 -61.30 -172.58
C LYS A 575 -6.24 -61.16 -174.08
N ARG A 576 -6.13 -62.25 -174.86
CA ARG A 576 -6.50 -62.28 -176.28
C ARG A 576 -8.02 -62.32 -176.48
N GLN A 577 -8.74 -63.09 -175.66
CA GLN A 577 -10.20 -63.20 -175.74
C GLN A 577 -10.90 -61.88 -175.39
N ALA A 578 -10.45 -61.20 -174.33
CA ALA A 578 -10.95 -59.88 -173.94
C ALA A 578 -10.88 -58.85 -175.08
N LEU A 579 -9.77 -58.85 -175.83
CA LEU A 579 -9.54 -57.93 -176.96
C LEU A 579 -10.49 -58.15 -178.15
N ASN A 580 -11.01 -59.38 -178.33
CA ASN A 580 -12.03 -59.66 -179.34
C ASN A 580 -13.43 -59.25 -178.89
N LEU A 581 -13.77 -59.42 -177.61
CA LEU A 581 -15.04 -58.95 -177.03
C LEU A 581 -15.14 -57.42 -177.10
N GLU A 582 -14.06 -56.69 -176.80
CA GLU A 582 -14.08 -55.22 -176.86
C GLU A 582 -14.33 -54.71 -178.29
N LYS A 583 -13.79 -55.38 -179.31
CA LYS A 583 -14.01 -55.05 -180.73
C LYS A 583 -15.46 -55.29 -181.17
N THR A 584 -16.10 -56.38 -180.73
CA THR A 584 -17.50 -56.67 -181.09
C THR A 584 -18.49 -55.73 -180.37
N VAL A 585 -18.27 -55.43 -179.09
CA VAL A 585 -19.09 -54.45 -178.33
C VAL A 585 -19.05 -53.06 -178.98
N LYS A 586 -17.87 -52.60 -179.45
CA LYS A 586 -17.74 -51.31 -180.16
C LYS A 586 -18.52 -51.28 -181.49
N LYS A 587 -18.61 -52.39 -182.23
CA LYS A 587 -19.46 -52.49 -183.43
C LYS A 587 -20.95 -52.35 -183.10
N TYR A 588 -21.46 -53.06 -182.10
CA TYR A 588 -22.89 -53.03 -181.78
C TYR A 588 -23.36 -51.68 -181.21
N ARG A 589 -22.54 -50.99 -180.39
CA ARG A 589 -22.86 -49.61 -179.94
C ARG A 589 -23.05 -48.63 -181.11
N ALA A 590 -22.22 -48.73 -182.15
CA ALA A 590 -22.33 -47.86 -183.34
C ALA A 590 -23.60 -48.13 -184.16
N GLY A 591 -24.12 -49.37 -184.15
CA GLY A 591 -25.43 -49.70 -184.74
C GLY A 591 -26.59 -49.14 -183.94
N ASN A 592 -26.58 -49.33 -182.62
CA ASN A 592 -27.68 -48.94 -181.74
C ASN A 592 -27.98 -47.43 -181.76
N ASN A 593 -26.93 -46.60 -181.85
CA ASN A 593 -27.09 -45.14 -181.93
C ASN A 593 -27.82 -44.68 -183.21
N LYS A 594 -27.66 -45.40 -184.34
CA LYS A 594 -28.37 -45.08 -185.59
C LYS A 594 -29.86 -45.41 -185.53
N LEU A 595 -30.21 -46.54 -184.89
CA LEU A 595 -31.60 -46.92 -184.64
C LEU A 595 -32.28 -45.98 -183.64
N SER A 596 -31.56 -45.50 -182.63
CA SER A 596 -32.06 -44.49 -181.69
C SER A 596 -32.43 -43.17 -182.38
N GLN A 597 -31.58 -42.67 -183.29
CA GLN A 597 -31.89 -41.45 -184.06
C GLN A 597 -33.13 -41.59 -184.94
N THR A 598 -33.28 -42.69 -185.69
CA THR A 598 -34.45 -42.87 -186.58
C THR A 598 -35.75 -43.09 -185.81
N ASN A 599 -35.71 -43.76 -184.65
CA ASN A 599 -36.90 -43.92 -183.81
C ASN A 599 -37.41 -42.57 -183.27
N ALA A 600 -36.50 -41.65 -182.90
CA ALA A 600 -36.85 -40.32 -182.40
C ALA A 600 -37.52 -39.41 -183.45
N GLU A 601 -37.20 -39.57 -184.73
CA GLU A 601 -37.87 -38.82 -185.81
C GLU A 601 -39.29 -39.31 -186.09
N MET A 602 -39.54 -40.62 -185.94
CA MET A 602 -40.85 -41.23 -186.19
C MET A 602 -41.87 -40.86 -185.10
N SER A 603 -41.49 -40.93 -183.81
CA SER A 603 -42.35 -40.48 -182.70
C SER A 603 -42.78 -39.02 -182.88
N LYS A 604 -41.86 -38.14 -183.27
CA LYS A 604 -42.12 -36.71 -183.58
C LYS A 604 -43.01 -36.46 -184.81
N ARG A 605 -43.45 -37.49 -185.54
CA ARG A 605 -44.53 -37.40 -186.53
C ARG A 605 -45.83 -38.04 -186.04
N MET A 606 -45.75 -39.08 -185.22
CA MET A 606 -46.91 -39.69 -184.58
C MET A 606 -47.66 -38.68 -183.71
N GLU A 607 -46.96 -37.92 -182.86
CA GLU A 607 -47.52 -36.87 -182.00
C GLU A 607 -48.33 -35.82 -182.80
N ARG A 608 -47.78 -35.37 -183.94
CA ARG A 608 -48.45 -34.40 -184.84
C ARG A 608 -49.63 -34.96 -185.61
N MET A 609 -49.78 -36.28 -185.67
CA MET A 609 -50.97 -36.92 -186.22
C MET A 609 -52.05 -37.04 -185.15
N VAL A 610 -51.68 -37.48 -183.95
CA VAL A 610 -52.58 -37.64 -182.79
C VAL A 610 -53.24 -36.32 -182.39
N GLN A 611 -52.46 -35.24 -182.25
CA GLN A 611 -53.00 -33.90 -181.89
C GLN A 611 -54.09 -33.42 -182.86
N ARG A 612 -53.98 -33.76 -184.15
CA ARG A 612 -54.95 -33.34 -185.18
C ARG A 612 -56.13 -34.30 -185.36
N VAL A 613 -56.16 -35.41 -184.62
CA VAL A 613 -57.34 -36.26 -184.45
C VAL A 613 -58.15 -35.76 -183.26
N THR A 614 -57.51 -35.48 -182.13
CA THR A 614 -58.19 -34.94 -180.93
C THR A 614 -58.89 -33.60 -181.20
N GLU A 615 -58.29 -32.71 -182.00
CA GLU A 615 -58.93 -31.45 -182.46
C GLU A 615 -60.23 -31.66 -183.27
N LEU A 616 -60.42 -32.82 -183.90
CA LEU A 616 -61.64 -33.17 -184.65
C LEU A 616 -62.68 -33.87 -183.77
N GLU A 617 -62.23 -34.60 -182.75
CA GLU A 617 -63.10 -35.31 -181.81
C GLU A 617 -63.83 -34.33 -180.86
N ASP A 618 -63.12 -33.35 -180.28
CA ASP A 618 -63.72 -32.32 -179.40
C ASP A 618 -64.84 -31.51 -180.10
N LEU A 619 -64.71 -31.23 -181.39
CA LEU A 619 -65.70 -30.51 -182.19
C LEU A 619 -66.96 -31.34 -182.47
N ALA A 620 -66.80 -32.64 -182.74
CA ALA A 620 -67.92 -33.55 -182.92
C ALA A 620 -68.71 -33.73 -181.61
N ASP A 621 -67.99 -33.79 -180.48
CA ASP A 621 -68.60 -34.06 -179.18
C ASP A 621 -69.39 -32.85 -178.63
N GLN A 622 -68.94 -31.61 -178.92
CA GLN A 622 -69.76 -30.42 -178.65
C GLN A 622 -71.06 -30.40 -179.47
N HIS A 623 -71.03 -30.83 -180.73
CA HIS A 623 -72.25 -30.96 -181.55
C HIS A 623 -73.22 -32.00 -180.98
N SER A 624 -72.71 -33.16 -180.53
CA SER A 624 -73.52 -34.23 -179.94
C SER A 624 -74.26 -33.79 -178.67
N ARG A 625 -73.53 -33.16 -177.72
CA ARG A 625 -74.04 -32.75 -176.40
C ARG A 625 -75.13 -31.68 -176.43
N VAL A 626 -75.28 -30.95 -177.54
CA VAL A 626 -76.40 -30.02 -177.78
C VAL A 626 -77.62 -30.76 -178.33
N HIS A 627 -77.41 -31.75 -179.20
CA HIS A 627 -78.46 -32.45 -179.92
C HIS A 627 -79.35 -33.32 -179.01
N ASP A 628 -78.77 -34.06 -178.05
CA ASP A 628 -79.56 -34.89 -177.14
C ASP A 628 -80.36 -34.06 -176.12
N LYS A 629 -79.84 -32.91 -175.65
CA LYS A 629 -80.61 -31.98 -174.79
C LYS A 629 -81.85 -31.40 -175.48
N MET A 630 -81.82 -31.25 -176.80
CA MET A 630 -82.96 -30.85 -177.62
C MET A 630 -84.00 -31.98 -177.71
N LYS A 631 -83.52 -33.23 -177.84
CA LYS A 631 -84.29 -34.46 -178.06
C LYS A 631 -85.08 -34.92 -176.82
N GLU A 632 -84.50 -34.83 -175.63
CA GLU A 632 -85.22 -35.11 -174.37
C GLU A 632 -86.36 -34.10 -174.13
N ARG A 633 -86.13 -32.82 -174.47
CA ARG A 633 -87.12 -31.75 -174.27
C ARG A 633 -88.31 -31.82 -175.23
N LEU A 634 -88.17 -32.53 -176.35
CA LEU A 634 -89.29 -32.89 -177.23
C LEU A 634 -90.13 -34.03 -176.64
N LYS A 635 -89.50 -35.06 -176.05
CA LYS A 635 -90.22 -36.21 -175.47
C LYS A 635 -91.19 -35.82 -174.34
N SER A 636 -90.77 -34.97 -173.41
CA SER A 636 -91.60 -34.65 -172.24
C SER A 636 -92.82 -33.77 -172.55
N LEU A 637 -92.88 -33.16 -173.74
CA LEU A 637 -94.07 -32.48 -174.25
C LEU A 637 -95.05 -33.48 -174.90
N ASP A 638 -94.52 -34.47 -175.62
CA ASP A 638 -95.31 -35.50 -176.32
C ASP A 638 -96.08 -36.38 -175.29
N GLU A 639 -95.40 -36.80 -174.22
CA GLU A 639 -96.03 -37.55 -173.12
C GLU A 639 -97.11 -36.75 -172.37
N GLN A 640 -97.02 -35.42 -172.32
CA GLN A 640 -98.09 -34.59 -171.74
C GLN A 640 -99.32 -34.51 -172.65
N GLY A 641 -99.14 -34.47 -173.98
CA GLY A 641 -100.24 -34.58 -174.94
C GLY A 641 -100.95 -35.94 -174.85
N GLN A 642 -100.18 -37.02 -174.79
CA GLN A 642 -100.68 -38.40 -174.74
C GLN A 642 -101.62 -38.63 -173.54
N ASN A 643 -101.25 -38.14 -172.36
CA ASN A 643 -102.01 -38.34 -171.13
C ASN A 643 -103.34 -37.55 -171.08
N GLN A 644 -103.42 -36.38 -171.72
CA GLN A 644 -104.66 -35.59 -171.78
C GLN A 644 -105.72 -36.27 -172.67
N ALA A 645 -105.31 -36.97 -173.73
CA ALA A 645 -106.22 -37.73 -174.59
C ALA A 645 -106.89 -38.90 -173.84
N VAL A 646 -106.15 -39.61 -172.96
CA VAL A 646 -106.67 -40.74 -172.18
C VAL A 646 -107.79 -40.29 -171.23
N GLN A 647 -107.62 -39.16 -170.55
CA GLN A 647 -108.63 -38.63 -169.62
C GLN A 647 -109.96 -38.31 -170.31
N LEU A 648 -109.93 -37.85 -171.57
CA LEU A 648 -111.15 -37.62 -172.35
C LEU A 648 -111.94 -38.94 -172.57
N VAL A 649 -111.24 -40.02 -172.95
CA VAL A 649 -111.85 -41.33 -173.23
C VAL A 649 -112.46 -41.98 -171.98
N GLU A 650 -111.87 -41.77 -170.80
CA GLU A 650 -112.45 -42.25 -169.54
C GLU A 650 -113.82 -41.61 -169.23
N THR A 651 -114.04 -40.34 -169.57
CA THR A 651 -115.33 -39.68 -169.27
C THR A 651 -116.50 -40.26 -170.08
N LEU A 652 -116.27 -40.56 -171.36
CA LEU A 652 -117.19 -41.31 -172.22
C LEU A 652 -117.47 -42.72 -171.68
N THR A 653 -116.44 -43.37 -171.12
CA THR A 653 -116.55 -44.70 -170.52
C THR A 653 -117.41 -44.68 -169.24
N LYS A 654 -117.25 -43.66 -168.38
CA LYS A 654 -118.07 -43.48 -167.16
C LYS A 654 -119.55 -43.21 -167.48
N TYR A 655 -119.86 -42.41 -168.49
CA TYR A 655 -121.24 -42.25 -168.98
C TYR A 655 -121.84 -43.59 -169.43
N SER A 656 -121.04 -44.42 -170.09
CA SER A 656 -121.39 -45.78 -170.54
C SER A 656 -121.46 -46.82 -169.41
N GLN A 657 -121.12 -46.46 -168.17
CA GLN A 657 -121.13 -47.35 -167.01
C GLN A 657 -122.31 -47.08 -166.07
N VAL A 658 -122.74 -45.83 -165.87
CA VAL A 658 -123.97 -45.51 -165.11
C VAL A 658 -125.20 -46.19 -165.74
N CYS A 659 -125.25 -46.31 -167.07
CA CYS A 659 -126.27 -47.07 -167.80
C CYS A 659 -126.23 -48.59 -167.53
N ARG A 660 -125.10 -49.14 -167.04
CA ARG A 660 -124.92 -50.56 -166.67
C ARG A 660 -125.14 -50.83 -165.18
N GLU A 661 -124.80 -49.90 -164.30
CA GLU A 661 -125.08 -50.03 -162.86
C GLU A 661 -126.60 -50.09 -162.59
N ARG A 662 -127.38 -49.40 -163.44
CA ARG A 662 -128.85 -49.54 -163.56
C ARG A 662 -129.36 -50.96 -163.89
N HIS A 663 -128.48 -51.90 -164.29
CA HIS A 663 -128.82 -53.32 -164.48
C HIS A 663 -128.30 -54.24 -163.35
N LEU A 664 -127.25 -53.87 -162.61
CA LEU A 664 -126.48 -54.82 -161.78
C LEU A 664 -126.75 -54.77 -160.28
N LEU A 665 -127.30 -53.68 -159.75
CA LEU A 665 -127.79 -53.59 -158.36
C LEU A 665 -128.84 -54.66 -158.00
N ALA A 666 -129.40 -55.36 -158.99
CA ALA A 666 -130.28 -56.51 -158.84
C ALA A 666 -129.58 -57.84 -158.42
N ARG A 667 -128.29 -57.82 -158.02
CA ARG A 667 -127.51 -59.07 -157.73
C ARG A 667 -126.75 -59.16 -156.41
N GLU A 668 -126.55 -58.09 -155.66
CA GLU A 668 -125.47 -57.99 -154.64
C GLU A 668 -125.66 -58.81 -153.34
N VAL A 669 -126.69 -59.66 -153.26
CA VAL A 669 -127.32 -60.04 -151.98
C VAL A 669 -126.50 -61.00 -151.09
N GLU A 670 -126.20 -62.26 -151.50
CA GLU A 670 -125.70 -63.26 -150.53
C GLU A 670 -124.62 -64.24 -151.03
N PHE A 671 -123.37 -63.99 -150.60
CA PHE A 671 -122.27 -64.97 -150.52
C PHE A 671 -121.83 -65.16 -149.05
N LEU A 672 -121.19 -64.13 -148.46
CA LEU A 672 -120.99 -63.83 -147.04
C LEU A 672 -120.40 -64.90 -146.07
N ARG A 673 -120.01 -66.10 -146.51
CA ARG A 673 -119.91 -67.29 -145.64
C ARG A 673 -118.53 -68.01 -145.64
N THR A 674 -118.47 -69.23 -145.06
CA THR A 674 -117.82 -69.45 -143.74
C THR A 674 -116.37 -69.98 -143.70
N GLN A 675 -115.70 -70.26 -144.82
CA GLN A 675 -114.87 -71.50 -144.90
C GLN A 675 -113.33 -71.37 -144.69
N LEU A 676 -112.83 -70.81 -143.58
CA LEU A 676 -111.41 -70.99 -143.17
C LEU A 676 -111.18 -70.79 -141.64
N HIS A 677 -110.78 -71.82 -140.87
CA HIS A 677 -110.55 -71.67 -139.41
C HIS A 677 -109.71 -72.76 -138.68
N ARG A 678 -108.38 -72.61 -138.55
CA ARG A 678 -107.44 -73.34 -137.64
C ARG A 678 -106.09 -72.59 -137.54
N ALA A 679 -105.26 -72.56 -136.49
CA ALA A 679 -105.23 -73.13 -135.12
C ALA A 679 -105.18 -74.69 -135.00
N ASN A 680 -104.08 -75.37 -134.60
CA ASN A 680 -102.72 -75.02 -134.14
C ASN A 680 -102.54 -74.47 -132.69
N GLN A 681 -101.89 -75.25 -131.81
CA GLN A 681 -101.67 -75.07 -130.35
C GLN A 681 -100.60 -76.09 -129.83
N ILE A 682 -99.94 -76.02 -128.65
CA ILE A 682 -99.54 -74.96 -127.68
C ILE A 682 -98.68 -75.57 -126.51
N SER A 683 -97.93 -74.75 -125.74
CA SER A 683 -97.40 -75.01 -124.34
C SER A 683 -96.09 -75.85 -124.14
N PRO A 684 -95.38 -75.84 -122.95
CA PRO A 684 -94.61 -74.72 -122.34
C PRO A 684 -93.24 -75.03 -121.57
N GLU A 685 -92.55 -73.98 -121.02
CA GLU A 685 -91.55 -73.88 -119.87
C GLU A 685 -89.98 -73.68 -120.03
N THR A 686 -89.33 -72.81 -119.17
CA THR A 686 -87.85 -72.48 -118.88
C THR A 686 -87.09 -71.35 -119.68
N LEU A 687 -85.90 -70.70 -119.39
CA LEU A 687 -84.86 -70.56 -118.27
C LEU A 687 -83.99 -69.21 -118.27
N ARG A 688 -82.70 -69.13 -117.79
CA ARG A 688 -81.79 -67.93 -117.46
C ARG A 688 -80.23 -68.24 -117.40
N LEU A 689 -79.14 -67.45 -117.12
CA LEU A 689 -78.51 -66.05 -117.19
C LEU A 689 -77.00 -66.13 -116.61
N ASN A 690 -75.99 -65.20 -116.45
CA ASN A 690 -75.65 -63.74 -116.64
C ASN A 690 -74.07 -63.44 -116.81
N SER A 691 -73.40 -62.30 -116.40
CA SER A 691 -71.98 -61.91 -116.82
C SER A 691 -70.90 -61.30 -115.79
N SER A 692 -70.06 -60.23 -116.03
CA SER A 692 -68.69 -59.98 -115.37
C SER A 692 -67.94 -58.56 -115.34
N SER A 693 -67.38 -58.17 -114.14
CA SER A 693 -66.14 -57.35 -113.72
C SER A 693 -65.95 -55.76 -113.68
N LYS A 694 -65.22 -55.18 -112.66
CA LYS A 694 -64.50 -53.80 -112.58
C LYS A 694 -63.75 -53.37 -111.22
N PRO A 695 -62.75 -52.40 -111.18
CA PRO A 695 -61.94 -51.94 -109.97
C PRO A 695 -61.55 -50.40 -109.73
N LEU A 696 -60.79 -50.02 -108.65
CA LEU A 696 -60.11 -48.70 -108.28
C LEU A 696 -58.91 -48.92 -107.26
N VAL A 697 -57.86 -48.06 -107.22
CA VAL A 697 -56.87 -47.70 -106.11
C VAL A 697 -56.09 -48.79 -105.28
N ASP A 698 -54.83 -48.45 -104.94
CA ASP A 698 -53.92 -48.95 -103.87
C ASP A 698 -53.38 -50.41 -103.85
N ASP A 699 -52.57 -50.67 -102.82
CA ASP A 699 -51.52 -51.68 -102.64
C ASP A 699 -51.99 -53.12 -102.32
N ILE A 700 -51.11 -54.07 -102.65
CA ILE A 700 -50.77 -55.34 -101.95
C ILE A 700 -51.85 -56.10 -101.12
N LEU A 701 -51.90 -57.43 -101.38
CA LEU A 701 -52.49 -58.57 -100.61
C LEU A 701 -53.96 -59.01 -100.84
N ASN A 702 -54.06 -60.24 -101.36
CA ASN A 702 -54.99 -61.33 -101.00
C ASN A 702 -56.52 -61.31 -101.30
N SER A 703 -56.99 -62.52 -101.62
CA SER A 703 -58.34 -63.10 -101.41
C SER A 703 -59.57 -62.69 -102.27
N LEU A 704 -59.85 -63.57 -103.27
CA LEU A 704 -61.16 -64.18 -103.62
C LEU A 704 -62.33 -63.36 -104.26
N THR A 705 -62.72 -63.85 -105.46
CA THR A 705 -64.11 -64.11 -105.99
C THR A 705 -64.99 -63.04 -106.72
N LYS A 706 -65.15 -63.25 -108.05
CA LYS A 706 -66.35 -63.15 -108.97
C LYS A 706 -67.19 -61.86 -109.20
N ASP A 707 -66.96 -61.21 -110.35
CA ASP A 707 -67.87 -60.92 -111.52
C ASP A 707 -69.39 -60.52 -111.46
N GLU A 708 -69.80 -59.39 -112.12
CA GLU A 708 -71.08 -59.14 -112.88
C GLU A 708 -71.07 -57.87 -113.83
N ARG A 709 -71.86 -57.77 -114.96
CA ARG A 709 -71.90 -56.64 -115.99
C ARG A 709 -72.79 -56.84 -117.27
N ASP A 710 -73.31 -55.79 -117.97
CA ASP A 710 -73.45 -55.68 -119.48
C ASP A 710 -74.02 -54.34 -120.12
N GLY A 711 -73.83 -54.11 -121.45
CA GLY A 711 -74.58 -53.18 -122.38
C GLY A 711 -73.98 -51.79 -122.81
N THR A 712 -74.46 -50.98 -123.80
CA THR A 712 -75.02 -51.17 -125.21
C THR A 712 -75.35 -49.84 -125.99
N MET A 713 -75.15 -49.75 -127.33
CA MET A 713 -75.83 -48.90 -128.40
C MET A 713 -75.74 -47.32 -128.40
N PRO A 714 -76.24 -46.51 -129.41
CA PRO A 714 -76.35 -46.61 -130.91
C PRO A 714 -76.09 -45.32 -131.80
N LEU A 715 -75.90 -45.49 -133.14
CA LEU A 715 -76.33 -44.75 -134.38
C LEU A 715 -76.36 -43.18 -134.62
N ILE A 716 -75.76 -42.73 -135.77
CA ILE A 716 -76.23 -41.74 -136.82
C ILE A 716 -76.37 -40.21 -136.44
N PRO A 717 -75.90 -39.18 -137.23
CA PRO A 717 -76.14 -38.94 -138.69
C PRO A 717 -75.09 -38.19 -139.61
N GLN A 718 -75.36 -38.23 -140.94
CA GLN A 718 -75.16 -37.27 -142.08
C GLN A 718 -74.07 -36.15 -142.06
N LEU A 719 -73.35 -35.79 -143.16
CA LEU A 719 -73.28 -36.29 -144.56
C LEU A 719 -71.82 -36.17 -145.16
N ARG A 720 -71.34 -35.40 -146.18
CA ARG A 720 -71.87 -34.44 -147.20
C ARG A 720 -70.81 -34.06 -148.30
N LEU A 721 -71.02 -34.43 -149.59
CA LEU A 721 -70.33 -33.94 -150.84
C LEU A 721 -68.80 -34.22 -151.00
N HIS A 722 -68.20 -34.52 -152.16
CA HIS A 722 -68.67 -34.73 -153.56
C HIS A 722 -67.66 -35.61 -154.38
N ALA A 723 -68.13 -36.31 -155.45
CA ALA A 723 -67.46 -36.98 -156.61
C ALA A 723 -65.95 -37.34 -156.62
N GLY A 724 -65.45 -38.43 -157.23
CA GLY A 724 -65.97 -39.31 -158.31
C GLY A 724 -65.25 -39.04 -159.66
N ASP A 725 -64.85 -39.99 -160.50
CA ASP A 725 -64.99 -41.47 -160.50
C ASP A 725 -63.93 -42.19 -161.39
N LEU A 726 -64.06 -43.52 -161.46
CA LEU A 726 -63.38 -44.57 -162.27
C LEU A 726 -63.21 -44.29 -163.80
N PRO A 727 -62.42 -45.09 -164.60
CA PRO A 727 -62.59 -46.55 -164.73
C PRO A 727 -61.35 -47.46 -164.97
N ASP A 728 -61.70 -48.75 -165.04
CA ASP A 728 -61.04 -50.05 -165.32
C ASP A 728 -59.77 -50.14 -166.20
N LYS A 729 -58.87 -51.14 -166.08
CA LYS A 729 -59.00 -52.65 -166.15
C LYS A 729 -59.24 -53.17 -167.60
N PRO A 730 -58.99 -54.45 -167.98
CA PRO A 730 -58.96 -55.69 -167.18
C PRO A 730 -57.55 -56.18 -166.74
N ASP A 731 -57.22 -57.47 -166.94
CA ASP A 731 -56.29 -58.30 -166.13
C ASP A 731 -55.39 -59.22 -167.02
N ALA A 732 -55.11 -60.46 -166.56
CA ALA A 732 -54.26 -61.55 -167.11
C ALA A 732 -52.74 -61.44 -166.78
N GLU A 733 -52.18 -62.29 -165.90
CA GLU A 733 -51.64 -63.66 -166.15
C GLU A 733 -50.23 -63.67 -166.80
N ASP A 734 -49.29 -64.58 -166.49
CA ASP A 734 -49.02 -65.39 -165.27
C ASP A 734 -47.55 -65.92 -165.35
N LEU A 735 -47.03 -66.49 -164.26
CA LEU A 735 -45.93 -67.49 -164.18
C LEU A 735 -44.55 -67.27 -164.88
N GLN A 736 -43.51 -67.52 -164.07
CA GLN A 736 -42.31 -68.34 -164.39
C GLN A 736 -40.99 -67.76 -164.98
N LEU A 737 -39.91 -68.34 -164.41
CA LEU A 737 -38.66 -68.80 -165.03
C LEU A 737 -37.43 -67.87 -165.25
N ILE A 738 -36.41 -68.14 -164.40
CA ILE A 738 -35.08 -68.70 -164.74
C ILE A 738 -33.85 -67.78 -165.03
N GLN A 739 -32.69 -68.35 -164.67
CA GLN A 739 -31.28 -67.96 -164.96
C GLN A 739 -30.81 -66.60 -164.41
N GLN A 740 -29.70 -66.48 -163.65
CA GLN A 740 -28.32 -67.01 -163.76
C GLN A 740 -27.51 -66.47 -164.96
N PRO A 741 -26.17 -66.30 -164.82
CA PRO A 741 -25.35 -66.22 -163.60
C PRO A 741 -24.68 -64.85 -163.38
#